data_AF-A0A410RMU7-F1
#
_entry.id   AF-A0A410RMU7-F1
#
_cell.length_a   1.000
_cell.length_b   1.000
_cell.length_c   1.000
_cell.angle_alpha   90.00
_cell.angle_beta   90.00
_cell.angle_gamma   90.00
#
_symmetry.space_group_name_H-M   'P 1'
#
loop_
_entity.id
_entity.type
_entity.pdbx_description
1 polymer ?
#
loop_
_entity_poly.entity_id
_entity_poly.type
_entity_poly.pdbx_seq_one_letter_code
_entity_poly.pdbx_strand_id
1 'polypeptide(L)'
;MSLPRSVRALMGTAVLCVLSLLSVSCASDALDDACDAGCVAGEACQDGGCIDEACVGVVCPDGQVCTGGDCVQPAVIIPTPVEAQWGTKKENGEACAANRDCNSGSCADGVCCDSACNGACDACSLPGNEGVCTVSPRGTACDDGDACTLEDVCDGESATACGGTPKECKTPPNQCHETVGTCSEGACTYTTKPVGTACDDGNACTSGETCGTGASCGSGTLKVCESPGGVCLENAGACQPETGACSYTPRAQGSACRAAVGPCDVAEVCTGAGGECPPDLKQPAGTACVDDGNPCTTDVCDASGSCLHPVLAMGTVCGAGSVCNASAQCISSCFIDGALVAAGTTNPSGACQVCDPARSTSAWSFKSAATQCRGAADACDAVEYCTGSGAQCPADGDAAAGTSCGAGSICDASGQCSANCFINGTLYASGATNPAGACQVCNPTLSTTGWSFKPATTQCRGAAGVCDTAEYCSGSSAQCPGDAVVGNGTTCGGGSEGAWSACEGFSGTCGETGTQSRTVTAQACFNGGCQASTTTETRACTRSTQGNACGSSNTGSWGTCGYSGTCGESGSRSRTVTEAFCNAGACQPSSRTETEACTRDTDGITCGTTTTGSWGSCGYSSTCDEESSRSRTITERICSAGTCQAFSDTETADCERNTEGDSCGTTTTGSWSSCGGYSSSCDESGKQWRNVTTRTCSSGSCGSSTSTEEADCSRSTSGNVCGTQESAWSACGGFSGTCDRWGSRSRTMTLLACGGGSCGGGDALIYTKTEDCERDTTGDWCNDGNACTTGDTCDSGGSCSGTQMSCPGGGTCSNGVCPAVCNGPGEAMCNDVCTNLVNNNNNCGGCGIRCAVNAGEVCQGTDCVCVGLRSEKDGEPGALPRCAPDNPL
;
A
#
# COMPACT_ATOMS: atom_id res chain seq x y z
N MET A 1 29.93 52.66 12.88
CA MET A 1 29.12 53.85 13.26
C MET A 1 27.68 53.52 12.92
N SER A 2 26.65 53.71 13.76
CA SER A 2 26.58 53.99 15.20
C SER A 2 25.19 53.54 15.70
N LEU A 3 25.06 53.13 16.95
CA LEU A 3 23.75 52.95 17.61
C LEU A 3 23.04 54.30 17.79
N PRO A 4 21.72 54.28 18.03
CA PRO A 4 21.27 54.80 19.33
C PRO A 4 20.31 53.87 20.09
N ARG A 5 20.19 54.13 21.40
CA ARG A 5 19.32 53.46 22.38
C ARG A 5 18.11 54.33 22.74
N SER A 6 17.02 53.69 23.19
CA SER A 6 16.11 54.15 24.27
C SER A 6 15.10 53.02 24.58
N VAL A 7 14.60 52.73 25.79
CA VAL A 7 15.08 52.70 27.19
C VAL A 7 13.84 52.32 28.04
N ARG A 8 13.90 51.21 28.80
CA ARG A 8 13.12 50.85 30.03
C ARG A 8 11.56 50.87 30.00
N ALA A 9 10.83 50.11 30.83
CA ALA A 9 11.11 48.91 31.62
C ALA A 9 9.80 48.35 32.21
N LEU A 10 9.71 47.03 32.44
CA LEU A 10 8.94 46.42 33.53
C LEU A 10 9.41 44.96 33.70
N MET A 11 9.63 44.53 34.95
CA MET A 11 10.01 43.16 35.32
C MET A 11 8.82 42.45 35.97
N GLY A 12 8.70 41.13 35.78
CA GLY A 12 7.63 40.32 36.37
C GLY A 12 7.84 38.81 36.19
N THR A 13 8.85 38.27 36.89
CA THR A 13 9.03 36.87 37.34
C THR A 13 8.39 35.69 36.58
N ALA A 14 9.30 34.80 36.15
CA ALA A 14 9.13 33.48 35.54
C ALA A 14 8.13 32.48 36.17
N VAL A 15 7.63 31.57 35.32
CA VAL A 15 7.67 30.10 35.52
C VAL A 15 7.97 29.43 34.16
N LEU A 16 8.93 28.49 34.13
CA LEU A 16 9.11 27.54 33.02
C LEU A 16 8.17 26.35 33.23
N CYS A 17 7.57 25.82 32.16
CA CYS A 17 7.14 24.43 32.14
C CYS A 17 7.42 23.80 30.77
N VAL A 18 7.96 22.58 30.78
CA VAL A 18 8.41 21.82 29.61
C VAL A 18 7.31 20.84 29.24
N LEU A 19 6.85 20.82 27.98
CA LEU A 19 6.09 19.70 27.43
C LEU A 19 6.97 18.91 26.45
N SER A 20 7.48 17.79 26.93
CA SER A 20 8.02 16.71 26.12
C SER A 20 6.94 15.64 25.93
N LEU A 21 6.42 15.52 24.72
CA LEU A 21 5.46 14.47 24.35
C LEU A 21 6.18 13.30 23.68
N LEU A 22 6.05 12.10 24.23
CA LEU A 22 6.20 10.84 23.51
C LEU A 22 5.57 9.68 24.30
N SER A 23 4.70 8.91 23.61
CA SER A 23 4.21 7.56 23.92
C SER A 23 3.58 7.26 25.30
N VAL A 24 2.34 6.75 25.31
CA VAL A 24 2.02 5.30 25.43
C VAL A 24 0.52 5.08 25.15
N SER A 25 0.19 3.86 24.73
CA SER A 25 -1.09 3.33 24.23
C SER A 25 -2.30 3.40 25.19
N CYS A 26 -3.50 3.51 24.62
CA CYS A 26 -4.78 3.20 25.30
C CYS A 26 -5.34 1.84 24.86
N ALA A 27 -5.48 0.96 25.85
CA ALA A 27 -6.34 -0.22 25.94
C ALA A 27 -6.47 -0.52 27.45
N SER A 28 -7.59 -0.94 28.03
CA SER A 28 -8.92 -1.25 27.49
C SER A 28 -9.99 -1.15 28.60
N ASP A 29 -11.25 -1.40 28.21
CA ASP A 29 -12.36 -1.89 29.04
C ASP A 29 -13.04 -0.96 30.08
N ALA A 30 -14.27 -1.35 30.41
CA ALA A 30 -15.25 -0.57 31.16
C ALA A 30 -15.75 -1.35 32.38
N LEU A 31 -16.26 -0.65 33.40
CA LEU A 31 -17.60 -0.83 33.99
C LEU A 31 -17.79 0.02 35.28
N ASP A 32 -19.05 0.34 35.57
CA ASP A 32 -19.66 0.90 36.78
C ASP A 32 -19.21 2.25 37.38
N ASP A 33 -19.96 3.30 37.01
CA ASP A 33 -20.21 4.50 37.82
C ASP A 33 -21.12 4.16 39.02
N ALA A 34 -20.56 4.02 40.23
CA ALA A 34 -21.36 3.84 41.45
C ALA A 34 -20.70 4.31 42.77
N CYS A 35 -19.83 5.33 42.76
CA CYS A 35 -19.33 5.92 44.01
C CYS A 35 -18.87 7.39 43.87
N ASP A 36 -19.81 8.31 43.62
CA ASP A 36 -19.59 9.76 43.81
C ASP A 36 -20.63 10.36 44.77
N ALA A 37 -20.18 11.30 45.60
CA ALA A 37 -20.88 11.95 46.72
C ALA A 37 -21.37 11.04 47.88
N GLY A 38 -20.51 10.75 48.88
CA GLY A 38 -20.99 10.14 50.14
C GLY A 38 -20.01 10.05 51.31
N CYS A 39 -18.90 9.32 51.15
CA CYS A 39 -18.09 8.88 52.29
C CYS A 39 -17.28 10.01 52.96
N VAL A 40 -17.14 9.95 54.28
CA VAL A 40 -16.36 10.93 55.06
C VAL A 40 -14.93 10.44 55.30
N ALA A 41 -14.04 11.34 55.75
CA ALA A 41 -12.62 11.01 55.92
C ALA A 41 -12.42 9.89 56.97
N GLY A 42 -11.98 8.72 56.50
CA GLY A 42 -11.82 7.48 57.28
C GLY A 42 -12.51 6.25 56.68
N GLU A 43 -13.26 6.42 55.58
CA GLU A 43 -14.02 5.35 54.93
C GLU A 43 -13.56 5.08 53.48
N ALA A 44 -13.63 3.82 53.05
CA ALA A 44 -13.36 3.35 51.69
C ALA A 44 -14.65 2.82 51.02
N CYS A 45 -14.74 2.89 49.69
CA CYS A 45 -15.88 2.35 48.93
C CYS A 45 -15.61 0.91 48.47
N GLN A 46 -16.46 -0.04 48.89
CA GLN A 46 -16.44 -1.43 48.42
C GLN A 46 -17.88 -1.95 48.32
N ASP A 47 -18.19 -2.66 47.22
CA ASP A 47 -19.53 -3.20 46.89
C ASP A 47 -20.71 -2.20 47.07
N GLY A 48 -20.48 -0.93 46.71
CA GLY A 48 -21.51 0.12 46.68
C GLY A 48 -21.85 0.76 48.04
N GLY A 49 -21.01 0.57 49.07
CA GLY A 49 -21.15 1.22 50.37
C GLY A 49 -19.84 1.76 50.94
N CYS A 50 -19.93 2.71 51.87
CA CYS A 50 -18.80 3.21 52.66
C CYS A 50 -18.50 2.24 53.82
N ILE A 51 -17.25 1.79 53.96
CA ILE A 51 -16.76 0.94 55.06
C ILE A 51 -15.54 1.56 55.74
N ASP A 52 -15.35 1.28 57.03
CA ASP A 52 -14.17 1.70 57.82
C ASP A 52 -12.87 1.14 57.20
N GLU A 53 -11.84 1.99 57.01
CA GLU A 53 -10.53 1.58 56.48
C GLU A 53 -9.92 0.39 57.26
N ALA A 54 -10.22 0.25 58.56
CA ALA A 54 -9.71 -0.84 59.40
C ALA A 54 -10.29 -2.23 59.05
N CYS A 55 -11.34 -2.32 58.23
CA CYS A 55 -12.01 -3.58 57.86
C CYS A 55 -11.72 -4.03 56.41
N VAL A 56 -10.89 -3.30 55.65
CA VAL A 56 -10.54 -3.66 54.25
C VAL A 56 -9.76 -4.98 54.23
N GLY A 57 -10.35 -6.01 53.63
CA GLY A 57 -9.75 -7.35 53.48
C GLY A 57 -10.01 -8.32 54.66
N VAL A 58 -10.84 -7.97 55.64
CA VAL A 58 -11.20 -8.84 56.76
C VAL A 58 -12.44 -9.68 56.42
N VAL A 59 -12.27 -11.00 56.29
CA VAL A 59 -13.39 -11.94 56.11
C VAL A 59 -13.82 -12.47 57.48
N CYS A 60 -14.94 -11.98 58.00
CA CYS A 60 -15.54 -12.48 59.24
C CYS A 60 -16.35 -13.78 58.99
N PRO A 61 -16.35 -14.76 59.93
CA PRO A 61 -17.23 -15.92 59.86
C PRO A 61 -18.71 -15.55 59.87
N ASP A 62 -19.56 -16.41 59.29
CA ASP A 62 -21.00 -16.19 59.13
C ASP A 62 -21.68 -15.71 60.43
N GLY A 63 -22.40 -14.58 60.32
CA GLY A 63 -23.14 -13.97 61.43
C GLY A 63 -22.35 -13.01 62.33
N GLN A 64 -21.12 -12.63 61.97
CA GLN A 64 -20.35 -11.57 62.62
C GLN A 64 -20.20 -10.32 61.73
N VAL A 65 -20.06 -9.16 62.36
CA VAL A 65 -19.76 -7.88 61.68
C VAL A 65 -18.40 -7.34 62.13
N CYS A 66 -17.63 -6.77 61.21
CA CYS A 66 -16.35 -6.13 61.52
C CYS A 66 -16.59 -4.72 62.08
N THR A 67 -16.01 -4.41 63.24
CA THR A 67 -15.98 -3.06 63.81
C THR A 67 -14.62 -2.78 64.40
N GLY A 68 -13.88 -1.80 63.86
CA GLY A 68 -12.55 -1.44 64.34
C GLY A 68 -11.45 -2.48 64.07
N GLY A 69 -11.66 -3.38 63.10
CA GLY A 69 -10.72 -4.46 62.73
C GLY A 69 -11.00 -5.83 63.36
N ASP A 70 -11.91 -5.91 64.34
CA ASP A 70 -12.32 -7.16 65.00
C ASP A 70 -13.73 -7.61 64.58
N CYS A 71 -13.94 -8.93 64.45
CA CYS A 71 -15.24 -9.54 64.15
C CYS A 71 -16.05 -9.79 65.43
N VAL A 72 -17.28 -9.26 65.51
CA VAL A 72 -18.15 -9.38 66.70
C VAL A 72 -19.58 -9.87 66.37
N GLN A 73 -20.19 -10.60 67.32
CA GLN A 73 -21.57 -11.08 67.23
C GLN A 73 -22.58 -10.00 67.69
N PRO A 74 -23.69 -9.76 66.97
CA PRO A 74 -24.74 -8.84 67.42
C PRO A 74 -25.57 -9.44 68.57
N ALA A 75 -25.78 -8.67 69.64
CA ALA A 75 -26.44 -9.14 70.86
C ALA A 75 -27.99 -9.16 70.75
N VAL A 76 -28.60 -10.27 71.17
CA VAL A 76 -30.05 -10.46 71.21
C VAL A 76 -30.63 -9.97 72.55
N ILE A 77 -31.74 -9.21 72.50
CA ILE A 77 -32.48 -8.74 73.68
C ILE A 77 -33.70 -9.64 73.91
N ILE A 78 -33.84 -10.19 75.13
CA ILE A 78 -35.04 -10.88 75.61
C ILE A 78 -35.48 -10.24 76.95
N PRO A 79 -36.77 -9.93 77.16
CA PRO A 79 -37.22 -9.14 78.31
C PRO A 79 -37.39 -9.95 79.61
N THR A 80 -37.11 -9.29 80.74
CA THR A 80 -37.26 -9.81 82.10
C THR A 80 -38.71 -9.72 82.63
N PRO A 81 -39.15 -10.68 83.47
CA PRO A 81 -40.10 -10.44 84.55
C PRO A 81 -39.40 -10.37 85.92
N VAL A 82 -39.82 -9.41 86.75
CA VAL A 82 -39.23 -9.10 88.06
C VAL A 82 -39.97 -9.83 89.20
N GLU A 83 -39.17 -10.41 90.10
CA GLU A 83 -39.38 -10.80 91.51
C GLU A 83 -40.77 -11.16 92.05
N ALA A 84 -40.80 -12.32 92.73
CA ALA A 84 -41.96 -12.83 93.45
C ALA A 84 -42.20 -12.13 94.81
N GLN A 85 -43.47 -11.85 95.12
CA GLN A 85 -43.92 -11.64 96.49
C GLN A 85 -44.33 -12.99 97.11
N TRP A 86 -43.98 -13.22 98.37
CA TRP A 86 -44.30 -14.47 99.09
C TRP A 86 -45.80 -14.66 99.31
N GLY A 87 -46.43 -15.45 98.45
CA GLY A 87 -47.71 -16.09 98.72
C GLY A 87 -47.56 -17.27 99.68
N THR A 88 -48.67 -17.65 100.32
CA THR A 88 -48.78 -18.89 101.11
C THR A 88 -48.42 -20.11 100.26
N LYS A 89 -47.72 -21.08 100.87
CA LYS A 89 -47.42 -22.38 100.25
C LYS A 89 -48.71 -23.10 99.82
N LYS A 90 -48.64 -23.69 98.63
CA LYS A 90 -49.71 -24.36 97.90
C LYS A 90 -50.00 -25.76 98.44
N GLU A 91 -51.26 -26.18 98.33
CA GLU A 91 -51.70 -27.53 98.68
C GLU A 91 -51.37 -28.54 97.57
N ASN A 92 -51.47 -29.84 97.89
CA ASN A 92 -51.20 -30.89 96.93
C ASN A 92 -52.25 -30.84 95.80
N GLY A 93 -51.82 -30.97 94.55
CA GLY A 93 -52.66 -30.88 93.36
C GLY A 93 -52.71 -29.47 92.74
N GLU A 94 -52.19 -28.45 93.42
CA GLU A 94 -52.06 -27.11 92.84
C GLU A 94 -50.81 -26.97 91.96
N ALA A 95 -50.90 -26.17 90.89
CA ALA A 95 -49.78 -25.96 89.97
C ALA A 95 -48.61 -25.21 90.62
N CYS A 96 -47.38 -25.67 90.42
CA CYS A 96 -46.14 -25.13 90.98
C CYS A 96 -45.06 -24.93 89.92
N ALA A 97 -44.10 -24.05 90.20
CA ALA A 97 -42.92 -23.83 89.37
C ALA A 97 -41.64 -24.38 90.04
N ALA A 98 -41.64 -24.54 91.36
CA ALA A 98 -40.54 -25.16 92.10
C ALA A 98 -41.02 -25.81 93.41
N ASN A 99 -40.25 -26.78 93.92
CA ASN A 99 -40.46 -27.46 95.21
C ASN A 99 -40.81 -26.53 96.39
N ARG A 100 -40.25 -25.31 96.39
CA ARG A 100 -40.48 -24.30 97.44
C ARG A 100 -41.93 -23.80 97.51
N ASP A 101 -42.67 -23.88 96.42
CA ASP A 101 -44.04 -23.37 96.29
C ASP A 101 -45.04 -24.25 97.06
N CYS A 102 -44.69 -25.52 97.29
CA CYS A 102 -45.58 -26.56 97.81
C CYS A 102 -45.45 -26.74 99.32
N ASN A 103 -46.55 -27.11 99.99
CA ASN A 103 -46.57 -27.44 101.41
C ASN A 103 -45.68 -28.66 101.72
N SER A 104 -45.75 -29.71 100.89
CA SER A 104 -44.89 -30.90 100.91
C SER A 104 -43.40 -30.62 100.68
N GLY A 105 -43.06 -29.50 100.03
CA GLY A 105 -41.71 -29.26 99.52
C GLY A 105 -41.36 -30.02 98.23
N SER A 106 -42.35 -30.60 97.53
CA SER A 106 -42.14 -31.39 96.30
C SER A 106 -43.05 -30.91 95.17
N CYS A 107 -42.43 -30.57 94.03
CA CYS A 107 -43.09 -30.12 92.80
C CYS A 107 -42.59 -31.00 91.66
N ALA A 108 -43.45 -31.84 91.09
CA ALA A 108 -43.15 -32.65 89.91
C ALA A 108 -44.23 -32.42 88.86
N ASP A 109 -43.85 -32.45 87.58
CA ASP A 109 -44.73 -32.18 86.42
C ASP A 109 -45.50 -30.84 86.49
N GLY A 110 -44.94 -29.86 87.23
CA GLY A 110 -45.60 -28.59 87.48
C GLY A 110 -46.79 -28.66 88.44
N VAL A 111 -46.94 -29.73 89.23
CA VAL A 111 -47.99 -29.91 90.25
C VAL A 111 -47.38 -30.22 91.63
N CYS A 112 -47.94 -29.64 92.69
CA CYS A 112 -47.52 -29.91 94.05
C CYS A 112 -47.87 -31.36 94.45
N CYS A 113 -46.85 -32.19 94.59
CA CYS A 113 -46.98 -33.58 95.03
C CYS A 113 -47.11 -33.68 96.55
N ASP A 114 -47.67 -34.77 97.05
CA ASP A 114 -47.62 -35.15 98.46
C ASP A 114 -46.23 -35.55 98.95
N SER A 115 -45.40 -36.03 98.03
CA SER A 115 -44.07 -36.60 98.25
C SER A 115 -43.14 -36.35 97.05
N ALA A 116 -41.86 -36.63 97.18
CA ALA A 116 -40.92 -36.46 96.07
C ALA A 116 -41.00 -37.66 95.11
N CYS A 117 -41.53 -37.42 93.90
CA CYS A 117 -41.33 -38.32 92.76
C CYS A 117 -39.85 -38.31 92.38
N ASN A 118 -39.21 -39.48 92.45
CA ASN A 118 -37.76 -39.63 92.22
C ASN A 118 -37.43 -40.69 91.16
N GLY A 119 -38.41 -41.44 90.67
CA GLY A 119 -38.26 -42.31 89.52
C GLY A 119 -38.51 -41.58 88.19
N ALA A 120 -37.83 -42.02 87.13
CA ALA A 120 -38.04 -41.50 85.76
C ALA A 120 -39.45 -41.81 85.21
N CYS A 121 -40.20 -42.68 85.89
CA CYS A 121 -41.57 -43.09 85.59
C CYS A 121 -42.54 -42.79 86.75
N ASP A 122 -42.26 -41.79 87.57
CA ASP A 122 -43.23 -41.24 88.54
C ASP A 122 -43.88 -39.96 87.98
N ALA A 123 -45.16 -39.70 88.30
CA ALA A 123 -45.85 -38.46 87.96
C ALA A 123 -46.91 -38.03 89.00
N CYS A 124 -47.12 -36.71 89.12
CA CYS A 124 -48.11 -36.05 89.98
C CYS A 124 -49.20 -35.29 89.23
N SER A 125 -49.04 -35.10 87.92
CA SER A 125 -50.03 -34.45 87.04
C SER A 125 -51.07 -35.41 86.44
N LEU A 126 -51.06 -36.68 86.86
CA LEU A 126 -51.93 -37.72 86.30
C LEU A 126 -53.41 -37.45 86.64
N PRO A 127 -54.32 -37.38 85.64
CA PRO A 127 -55.73 -37.08 85.86
C PRO A 127 -56.39 -38.02 86.88
N GLY A 128 -56.94 -37.44 87.95
CA GLY A 128 -57.59 -38.19 89.05
C GLY A 128 -56.66 -38.61 90.20
N ASN A 129 -55.34 -38.43 90.08
CA ASN A 129 -54.35 -38.54 91.17
C ASN A 129 -53.54 -37.23 91.33
N GLU A 130 -54.12 -36.11 90.92
CA GLU A 130 -53.46 -34.79 90.89
C GLU A 130 -52.90 -34.43 92.29
N GLY A 131 -51.57 -34.32 92.37
CA GLY A 131 -50.87 -34.04 93.61
C GLY A 131 -50.53 -35.25 94.50
N VAL A 132 -50.71 -36.48 94.01
CA VAL A 132 -50.23 -37.70 94.67
C VAL A 132 -49.19 -38.35 93.75
N CYS A 133 -47.98 -38.60 94.26
CA CYS A 133 -46.94 -39.23 93.45
C CYS A 133 -47.31 -40.69 93.13
N THR A 134 -47.47 -41.01 91.85
CA THR A 134 -47.86 -42.36 91.39
C THR A 134 -47.09 -42.76 90.12
N VAL A 135 -46.96 -44.06 89.87
CA VAL A 135 -46.24 -44.58 88.69
C VAL A 135 -46.99 -44.23 87.40
N SER A 136 -46.26 -43.65 86.45
CA SER A 136 -46.74 -43.27 85.12
C SER A 136 -47.20 -44.50 84.31
N PRO A 137 -48.29 -44.39 83.52
CA PRO A 137 -48.79 -45.50 82.70
C PRO A 137 -47.77 -46.07 81.70
N ARG A 138 -47.99 -47.32 81.28
CA ARG A 138 -47.17 -47.96 80.24
C ARG A 138 -47.19 -47.13 78.94
N GLY A 139 -46.01 -46.86 78.39
CA GLY A 139 -45.87 -46.05 77.18
C GLY A 139 -45.73 -44.55 77.42
N THR A 140 -45.74 -44.07 78.67
CA THR A 140 -45.27 -42.71 78.98
C THR A 140 -43.79 -42.60 78.64
N ALA A 141 -43.41 -41.55 77.90
CA ALA A 141 -42.02 -41.30 77.55
C ALA A 141 -41.18 -40.99 78.79
N CYS A 142 -39.99 -41.56 78.84
CA CYS A 142 -38.99 -41.37 79.89
C CYS A 142 -37.59 -41.36 79.26
N ASP A 143 -36.55 -41.36 80.08
CA ASP A 143 -35.14 -41.48 79.68
C ASP A 143 -34.50 -42.48 80.64
N ASP A 144 -33.87 -43.54 80.12
CA ASP A 144 -33.21 -44.58 80.93
C ASP A 144 -31.72 -44.30 81.19
N GLY A 145 -31.17 -43.27 80.53
CA GLY A 145 -29.77 -42.86 80.61
C GLY A 145 -28.81 -43.57 79.64
N ASP A 146 -29.27 -44.49 78.78
CA ASP A 146 -28.44 -45.13 77.75
C ASP A 146 -28.54 -44.39 76.40
N ALA A 147 -27.49 -43.63 76.04
CA ALA A 147 -27.44 -42.93 74.75
C ALA A 147 -27.44 -43.84 73.49
N CYS A 148 -27.39 -45.17 73.67
CA CYS A 148 -27.53 -46.16 72.60
C CYS A 148 -28.91 -46.85 72.54
N THR A 149 -29.87 -46.50 73.40
CA THR A 149 -31.30 -46.78 73.17
C THR A 149 -31.99 -45.59 72.48
N LEU A 150 -33.19 -45.85 71.95
CA LEU A 150 -34.07 -44.87 71.31
C LEU A 150 -35.53 -45.19 71.67
N GLU A 151 -36.32 -44.15 71.88
CA GLU A 151 -37.76 -44.22 72.20
C GLU A 151 -38.05 -44.92 73.55
N ASP A 152 -37.39 -44.49 74.63
CA ASP A 152 -37.55 -45.10 75.95
C ASP A 152 -38.93 -44.82 76.56
N VAL A 153 -39.55 -45.86 77.10
CA VAL A 153 -40.92 -45.80 77.65
C VAL A 153 -41.05 -46.53 78.98
N CYS A 154 -41.94 -46.01 79.82
CA CYS A 154 -42.28 -46.60 81.10
C CYS A 154 -43.03 -47.93 80.93
N ASP A 155 -42.76 -48.90 81.80
CA ASP A 155 -43.46 -50.19 81.81
C ASP A 155 -44.85 -50.14 82.46
N GLY A 156 -45.22 -49.06 83.15
CA GLY A 156 -46.50 -48.91 83.85
C GLY A 156 -46.64 -49.71 85.15
N GLU A 157 -45.56 -50.35 85.61
CA GLU A 157 -45.52 -51.22 86.78
C GLU A 157 -44.49 -50.73 87.83
N SER A 158 -43.44 -50.00 87.42
CA SER A 158 -42.41 -49.47 88.31
C SER A 158 -41.98 -48.02 88.01
N ALA A 159 -41.77 -47.25 89.08
CA ALA A 159 -41.23 -45.89 89.09
C ALA A 159 -39.89 -45.72 88.34
N THR A 160 -39.09 -46.77 88.22
CA THR A 160 -37.73 -46.72 87.65
C THR A 160 -37.54 -47.61 86.42
N ALA A 161 -38.59 -48.21 85.88
CA ALA A 161 -38.52 -49.09 84.72
C ALA A 161 -38.78 -48.31 83.44
N CYS A 162 -37.74 -47.62 82.98
CA CYS A 162 -37.65 -47.00 81.67
C CYS A 162 -36.75 -47.86 80.77
N GLY A 163 -37.03 -47.90 79.46
CA GLY A 163 -36.09 -48.44 78.48
C GLY A 163 -36.63 -48.46 77.05
N GLY A 164 -35.72 -48.45 76.08
CA GLY A 164 -36.03 -48.32 74.65
C GLY A 164 -35.36 -49.35 73.73
N THR A 165 -35.21 -49.00 72.46
CA THR A 165 -34.75 -49.90 71.38
C THR A 165 -33.29 -49.64 70.99
N PRO A 166 -32.45 -50.68 70.74
CA PRO A 166 -31.03 -50.47 70.42
C PRO A 166 -30.77 -49.75 69.08
N LYS A 167 -29.85 -48.77 69.09
CA LYS A 167 -29.45 -47.96 67.94
C LYS A 167 -28.62 -48.75 66.90
N GLU A 168 -29.11 -48.86 65.66
CA GLU A 168 -28.41 -49.52 64.56
C GLU A 168 -27.38 -48.61 63.84
N CYS A 169 -26.21 -49.17 63.51
CA CYS A 169 -25.12 -48.45 62.82
C CYS A 169 -24.82 -49.09 61.44
N LYS A 170 -25.47 -48.59 60.38
CA LYS A 170 -25.41 -49.13 59.00
C LYS A 170 -24.84 -48.16 57.94
N THR A 171 -24.40 -46.98 58.34
CA THR A 171 -23.92 -45.91 57.44
C THR A 171 -22.45 -45.60 57.74
N PRO A 172 -21.49 -46.36 57.18
CA PRO A 172 -20.07 -46.14 57.41
C PRO A 172 -19.56 -44.82 56.79
N PRO A 173 -18.46 -44.23 57.30
CA PRO A 173 -17.97 -42.92 56.84
C PRO A 173 -17.48 -42.89 55.39
N ASN A 174 -16.88 -43.96 54.89
CA ASN A 174 -16.38 -44.07 53.52
C ASN A 174 -16.13 -45.55 53.12
N GLN A 175 -15.70 -45.79 51.88
CA GLN A 175 -15.50 -47.13 51.30
C GLN A 175 -14.46 -48.00 52.05
N CYS A 176 -13.54 -47.40 52.79
CA CYS A 176 -12.49 -48.05 53.58
C CYS A 176 -12.92 -48.44 55.01
N HIS A 177 -14.21 -48.34 55.35
CA HIS A 177 -14.80 -48.90 56.56
C HIS A 177 -15.71 -50.09 56.22
N GLU A 178 -15.88 -50.99 57.19
CA GLU A 178 -16.85 -52.10 57.11
C GLU A 178 -18.29 -51.59 57.13
N THR A 179 -19.21 -52.35 56.53
CA THR A 179 -20.60 -51.92 56.30
C THR A 179 -21.50 -51.93 57.54
N VAL A 180 -21.01 -52.44 58.67
CA VAL A 180 -21.74 -52.53 59.95
C VAL A 180 -20.85 -51.99 61.06
N GLY A 181 -21.41 -51.13 61.91
CA GLY A 181 -20.74 -50.53 63.05
C GLY A 181 -21.37 -50.89 64.39
N THR A 182 -20.77 -50.40 65.47
CA THR A 182 -21.21 -50.58 66.87
C THR A 182 -21.50 -49.23 67.53
N CYS A 183 -22.63 -49.12 68.25
CA CYS A 183 -22.93 -47.94 69.06
C CYS A 183 -22.11 -47.97 70.37
N SER A 184 -21.51 -46.84 70.73
CA SER A 184 -20.90 -46.59 72.03
C SER A 184 -21.05 -45.11 72.37
N GLU A 185 -21.55 -44.80 73.58
CA GLU A 185 -21.84 -43.42 74.02
C GLU A 185 -22.69 -42.62 73.00
N GLY A 186 -23.65 -43.29 72.36
CA GLY A 186 -24.51 -42.73 71.31
C GLY A 186 -23.86 -42.52 69.93
N ALA A 187 -22.57 -42.78 69.77
CA ALA A 187 -21.84 -42.66 68.51
C ALA A 187 -21.65 -44.01 67.80
N CYS A 188 -21.81 -44.04 66.49
CA CYS A 188 -21.54 -45.23 65.66
C CYS A 188 -20.06 -45.32 65.29
N THR A 189 -19.41 -46.42 65.69
CA THR A 189 -18.00 -46.73 65.38
C THR A 189 -17.92 -47.86 64.34
N TYR A 190 -17.01 -47.74 63.37
CA TYR A 190 -16.89 -48.69 62.26
C TYR A 190 -15.45 -49.19 62.12
N THR A 191 -15.26 -50.50 62.06
CA THR A 191 -13.94 -51.10 61.81
C THR A 191 -13.42 -50.73 60.42
N THR A 192 -12.12 -50.51 60.33
CA THR A 192 -11.43 -50.12 59.09
C THR A 192 -11.06 -51.35 58.27
N LYS A 193 -11.28 -51.31 56.95
CA LYS A 193 -10.85 -52.36 56.02
C LYS A 193 -9.31 -52.45 55.94
N PRO A 194 -8.75 -53.59 55.49
CA PRO A 194 -7.30 -53.75 55.38
C PRO A 194 -6.64 -52.69 54.49
N VAL A 195 -5.43 -52.25 54.88
CA VAL A 195 -4.59 -51.38 54.07
C VAL A 195 -4.28 -52.07 52.74
N GLY A 196 -4.40 -51.35 51.61
CA GLY A 196 -4.26 -51.93 50.28
C GLY A 196 -5.57 -52.43 49.65
N THR A 197 -6.70 -52.37 50.37
CA THR A 197 -8.03 -52.64 49.76
C THR A 197 -8.32 -51.59 48.69
N ALA A 198 -8.76 -52.02 47.50
CA ALA A 198 -9.16 -51.12 46.43
C ALA A 198 -10.34 -50.23 46.87
N CYS A 199 -10.26 -48.96 46.51
CA CYS A 199 -11.31 -47.95 46.73
C CYS A 199 -11.29 -46.97 45.55
N ASP A 200 -12.18 -46.00 45.56
CA ASP A 200 -12.21 -44.89 44.60
C ASP A 200 -12.32 -43.59 45.42
N ASP A 201 -11.46 -42.60 45.13
CA ASP A 201 -11.49 -41.29 45.78
C ASP A 201 -12.37 -40.27 45.02
N GLY A 202 -12.98 -40.69 43.90
CA GLY A 202 -13.86 -39.89 43.06
C GLY A 202 -13.15 -39.08 41.98
N ASN A 203 -11.82 -39.19 41.86
CA ASN A 203 -11.02 -38.40 40.94
C ASN A 203 -10.65 -39.21 39.69
N ALA A 204 -11.32 -38.94 38.56
CA ALA A 204 -11.07 -39.59 37.27
C ALA A 204 -9.71 -39.26 36.63
N CYS A 205 -8.89 -38.43 37.27
CA CYS A 205 -7.49 -38.20 36.91
C CYS A 205 -6.49 -39.06 37.69
N THR A 206 -6.91 -39.82 38.70
CA THR A 206 -6.07 -40.80 39.39
C THR A 206 -6.54 -42.22 39.07
N SER A 207 -5.65 -43.20 39.25
CA SER A 207 -6.02 -44.62 39.16
C SER A 207 -5.14 -45.51 40.04
N GLY A 208 -5.74 -46.55 40.61
CA GLY A 208 -5.05 -47.54 41.46
C GLY A 208 -5.07 -47.18 42.94
N GLU A 209 -6.09 -46.45 43.37
CA GLU A 209 -6.33 -45.98 44.72
C GLU A 209 -6.49 -47.16 45.68
N THR A 210 -5.93 -47.03 46.89
CA THR A 210 -6.06 -48.05 47.93
C THR A 210 -6.24 -47.45 49.31
N CYS A 211 -6.98 -48.14 50.17
CA CYS A 211 -7.21 -47.74 51.55
C CYS A 211 -5.89 -47.62 52.32
N GLY A 212 -5.62 -46.43 52.86
CA GLY A 212 -4.44 -46.12 53.65
C GLY A 212 -4.59 -46.48 55.14
N THR A 213 -3.54 -46.25 55.92
CA THR A 213 -3.50 -46.54 57.37
C THR A 213 -4.46 -45.70 58.21
N GLY A 214 -5.06 -44.64 57.65
CA GLY A 214 -6.09 -43.81 58.28
C GLY A 214 -7.53 -44.10 57.85
N ALA A 215 -7.77 -45.22 57.13
CA ALA A 215 -9.07 -45.53 56.52
C ALA A 215 -9.63 -44.43 55.59
N SER A 216 -8.73 -43.68 54.96
CA SER A 216 -9.01 -42.85 53.80
C SER A 216 -8.60 -43.60 52.54
N CYS A 217 -9.28 -43.33 51.42
CA CYS A 217 -8.78 -43.76 50.12
C CYS A 217 -7.51 -42.95 49.79
N GLY A 218 -6.42 -43.62 49.47
CA GLY A 218 -5.14 -42.98 49.14
C GLY A 218 -5.09 -42.63 47.66
N SER A 219 -4.74 -41.39 47.33
CA SER A 219 -4.64 -40.89 45.95
C SER A 219 -3.76 -41.80 45.10
N GLY A 220 -4.32 -42.28 43.99
CA GLY A 220 -3.63 -43.19 43.07
C GLY A 220 -2.64 -42.47 42.15
N THR A 221 -2.30 -43.12 41.04
CA THR A 221 -1.34 -42.59 40.06
C THR A 221 -1.99 -41.54 39.18
N LEU A 222 -1.47 -40.31 39.22
CA LEU A 222 -2.01 -39.17 38.45
C LEU A 222 -1.77 -39.32 36.93
N LYS A 223 -2.83 -39.11 36.15
CA LYS A 223 -2.84 -39.06 34.69
C LYS A 223 -2.09 -37.81 34.18
N VAL A 224 -1.03 -38.04 33.40
CA VAL A 224 -0.20 -36.97 32.83
C VAL A 224 -0.65 -36.63 31.41
N CYS A 225 -0.80 -35.33 31.12
CA CYS A 225 -1.27 -34.81 29.82
C CYS A 225 -0.09 -34.18 29.05
N GLU A 226 0.73 -35.00 28.39
CA GLU A 226 2.02 -34.58 27.81
C GLU A 226 1.99 -34.16 26.32
N SER A 227 0.82 -34.11 25.66
CA SER A 227 0.77 -33.73 24.25
C SER A 227 -0.58 -33.14 23.82
N PRO A 228 -0.66 -31.80 23.67
CA PRO A 228 -1.68 -31.17 22.86
C PRO A 228 -1.39 -31.37 21.37
N GLY A 229 -2.41 -31.66 20.56
CA GLY A 229 -2.26 -31.82 19.11
C GLY A 229 -1.99 -30.53 18.32
N GLY A 230 -1.91 -29.37 18.97
CA GLY A 230 -1.85 -28.04 18.33
C GLY A 230 -0.64 -27.20 18.75
N VAL A 231 0.01 -26.55 17.78
CA VAL A 231 1.24 -25.75 17.98
C VAL A 231 1.03 -24.48 18.81
N CYS A 232 -0.20 -23.97 18.90
CA CYS A 232 -0.57 -22.82 19.73
C CYS A 232 -1.02 -23.19 21.15
N LEU A 233 -0.74 -24.41 21.60
CA LEU A 233 -0.97 -24.85 22.99
C LEU A 233 0.36 -24.96 23.75
N GLU A 234 0.29 -24.90 25.08
CA GLU A 234 1.42 -25.20 25.96
C GLU A 234 1.55 -26.71 26.17
N ASN A 235 2.78 -27.22 26.24
CA ASN A 235 3.04 -28.66 26.24
C ASN A 235 2.55 -29.40 27.51
N ALA A 236 2.21 -28.68 28.58
CA ALA A 236 1.74 -29.26 29.84
C ALA A 236 0.24 -29.05 29.99
N GLY A 237 -0.54 -30.13 29.89
CA GLY A 237 -1.98 -30.10 30.16
C GLY A 237 -2.33 -30.38 31.62
N ALA A 238 -3.44 -29.82 32.09
CA ALA A 238 -4.06 -30.17 33.36
C ALA A 238 -5.18 -31.19 33.12
N CYS A 239 -5.18 -32.29 33.89
CA CYS A 239 -6.28 -33.24 33.87
C CYS A 239 -7.45 -32.73 34.76
N GLN A 240 -8.69 -32.81 34.28
CA GLN A 240 -9.89 -32.39 35.01
C GLN A 240 -10.43 -33.52 35.91
N PRO A 241 -10.47 -33.36 37.25
CA PRO A 241 -10.80 -34.45 38.19
C PRO A 241 -12.16 -35.13 37.95
N GLU A 242 -13.18 -34.36 37.54
CA GLU A 242 -14.54 -34.85 37.34
C GLU A 242 -14.72 -35.72 36.07
N THR A 243 -13.84 -35.55 35.07
CA THR A 243 -14.04 -36.11 33.71
C THR A 243 -12.86 -36.90 33.18
N GLY A 244 -11.69 -36.79 33.81
CA GLY A 244 -10.43 -37.34 33.31
C GLY A 244 -9.94 -36.68 32.01
N ALA A 245 -10.56 -35.59 31.54
CA ALA A 245 -10.19 -34.92 30.31
C ALA A 245 -8.93 -34.05 30.47
N CYS A 246 -8.05 -34.06 29.47
CA CYS A 246 -6.88 -33.17 29.44
C CYS A 246 -7.28 -31.80 28.87
N SER A 247 -7.10 -30.74 29.66
CA SER A 247 -7.22 -29.35 29.26
C SER A 247 -5.84 -28.75 29.03
N TYR A 248 -5.68 -27.93 27.99
CA TYR A 248 -4.41 -27.30 27.61
C TYR A 248 -4.58 -25.79 27.48
N THR A 249 -3.65 -25.02 28.05
CA THR A 249 -3.61 -23.56 27.95
C THR A 249 -3.21 -23.12 26.54
N PRO A 250 -3.97 -22.21 25.90
CA PRO A 250 -3.51 -21.52 24.70
C PRO A 250 -2.28 -20.65 24.99
N ARG A 251 -1.32 -20.64 24.08
CA ARG A 251 -0.19 -19.70 24.11
C ARG A 251 -0.72 -18.27 24.00
N ALA A 252 -0.05 -17.34 24.68
CA ALA A 252 -0.40 -15.93 24.67
C ALA A 252 -0.55 -15.38 23.24
N GLN A 253 -1.55 -14.52 23.05
CA GLN A 253 -1.77 -13.83 21.77
C GLN A 253 -0.49 -13.11 21.33
N GLY A 254 -0.10 -13.26 20.06
CA GLY A 254 1.17 -12.72 19.55
C GLY A 254 2.36 -13.67 19.64
N SER A 255 2.22 -14.85 20.26
CA SER A 255 3.27 -15.88 20.25
C SER A 255 3.45 -16.46 18.84
N ALA A 256 4.65 -16.36 18.25
CA ALA A 256 4.91 -16.92 16.91
C ALA A 256 4.69 -18.45 16.88
N CYS A 257 3.83 -18.90 15.96
CA CYS A 257 3.55 -20.32 15.69
C CYS A 257 4.11 -20.79 14.35
N ARG A 258 4.35 -19.86 13.41
CA ARG A 258 5.31 -20.05 12.31
C ARG A 258 6.24 -18.84 12.23
N ALA A 259 7.51 -19.08 11.92
CA ALA A 259 8.45 -18.03 11.58
C ALA A 259 8.34 -17.68 10.09
N ALA A 260 8.61 -16.42 9.75
CA ALA A 260 8.69 -15.97 8.36
C ALA A 260 9.89 -16.63 7.63
N VAL A 261 9.61 -17.30 6.52
CA VAL A 261 10.58 -17.90 5.60
C VAL A 261 11.08 -16.84 4.60
N GLY A 262 11.86 -15.88 5.10
CA GLY A 262 12.46 -14.80 4.29
C GLY A 262 11.63 -13.52 4.21
N PRO A 263 12.05 -12.54 3.39
CA PRO A 263 11.51 -11.17 3.40
C PRO A 263 10.09 -11.05 2.84
N CYS A 264 9.65 -12.02 2.04
CA CYS A 264 8.33 -12.03 1.39
C CYS A 264 7.31 -12.91 2.12
N ASP A 265 7.66 -13.40 3.30
CA ASP A 265 6.80 -14.22 4.16
C ASP A 265 6.34 -13.41 5.38
N VAL A 266 5.16 -13.72 5.91
CA VAL A 266 4.69 -13.18 7.21
C VAL A 266 4.91 -14.26 8.26
N ALA A 267 5.22 -13.85 9.50
CA ALA A 267 5.25 -14.77 10.64
C ALA A 267 3.87 -14.79 11.31
N GLU A 268 3.20 -15.93 11.33
CA GLU A 268 1.92 -16.06 12.02
C GLU A 268 2.10 -16.27 13.51
N VAL A 269 1.17 -15.66 14.23
CA VAL A 269 1.12 -15.65 15.68
C VAL A 269 -0.17 -16.29 16.16
N CYS A 270 -0.11 -16.97 17.30
CA CYS A 270 -1.29 -17.49 17.97
C CYS A 270 -2.27 -16.35 18.26
N THR A 271 -3.55 -16.59 17.98
CA THR A 271 -4.63 -15.63 18.21
C THR A 271 -5.05 -15.55 19.68
N GLY A 272 -4.65 -16.54 20.50
CA GLY A 272 -5.12 -16.76 21.86
C GLY A 272 -6.45 -17.52 21.96
N ALA A 273 -7.13 -17.79 20.83
CA ALA A 273 -8.48 -18.35 20.79
C ALA A 273 -8.55 -19.85 20.43
N GLY A 274 -7.40 -20.52 20.23
CA GLY A 274 -7.36 -21.93 19.84
C GLY A 274 -5.94 -22.49 19.72
N GLY A 275 -5.84 -23.80 19.47
CA GLY A 275 -4.57 -24.53 19.40
C GLY A 275 -3.90 -24.58 18.01
N GLU A 276 -4.60 -24.16 16.97
CA GLU A 276 -4.08 -24.10 15.60
C GLU A 276 -3.38 -22.76 15.32
N CYS A 277 -2.34 -22.81 14.48
CA CYS A 277 -1.74 -21.60 13.93
C CYS A 277 -2.65 -21.04 12.81
N PRO A 278 -2.74 -19.71 12.63
CA PRO A 278 -3.45 -19.13 11.48
C PRO A 278 -2.94 -19.66 10.13
N PRO A 279 -3.78 -19.60 9.06
CA PRO A 279 -3.35 -19.97 7.71
C PRO A 279 -2.13 -19.17 7.24
N ASP A 280 -1.32 -19.80 6.38
CA ASP A 280 -0.12 -19.20 5.83
C ASP A 280 -0.41 -17.94 4.99
N LEU A 281 0.08 -16.79 5.44
CA LEU A 281 0.01 -15.50 4.75
C LEU A 281 1.38 -15.06 4.25
N LYS A 282 1.40 -14.59 3.00
CA LYS A 282 2.57 -13.97 2.36
C LYS A 282 2.50 -12.45 2.45
N GLN A 283 3.64 -11.78 2.27
CA GLN A 283 3.64 -10.33 2.10
C GLN A 283 2.81 -9.92 0.88
N PRO A 284 2.15 -8.75 0.90
CA PRO A 284 1.42 -8.25 -0.27
C PRO A 284 2.31 -8.19 -1.51
N ALA A 285 1.79 -8.57 -2.67
CA ALA A 285 2.52 -8.46 -3.93
C ALA A 285 2.91 -6.98 -4.19
N GLY A 286 4.17 -6.75 -4.55
CA GLY A 286 4.77 -5.41 -4.65
C GLY A 286 5.49 -4.92 -3.38
N THR A 287 5.46 -5.67 -2.28
CA THR A 287 6.29 -5.38 -1.09
C THR A 287 7.77 -5.50 -1.46
N ALA A 288 8.59 -4.52 -1.07
CA ALA A 288 10.02 -4.55 -1.37
C ALA A 288 10.72 -5.73 -0.65
N CYS A 289 11.61 -6.42 -1.35
CA CYS A 289 12.39 -7.54 -0.80
C CYS A 289 13.90 -7.27 -0.87
N VAL A 290 14.72 -8.32 -0.82
CA VAL A 290 16.19 -8.17 -0.80
C VAL A 290 16.68 -7.75 -2.17
N ASP A 291 17.34 -6.60 -2.22
CA ASP A 291 18.04 -6.02 -3.38
C ASP A 291 19.07 -7.03 -3.96
N ASP A 292 18.95 -7.37 -5.25
CA ASP A 292 19.92 -8.23 -5.96
C ASP A 292 21.23 -7.51 -6.33
N GLY A 293 21.33 -6.21 -6.04
CA GLY A 293 22.43 -5.32 -6.33
C GLY A 293 22.43 -4.77 -7.75
N ASN A 294 21.37 -5.00 -8.53
CA ASN A 294 21.25 -4.55 -9.91
C ASN A 294 20.28 -3.35 -10.03
N PRO A 295 20.77 -2.13 -10.31
CA PRO A 295 19.91 -0.94 -10.48
C PRO A 295 19.03 -0.96 -11.75
N CYS A 296 18.95 -2.08 -12.45
CA CYS A 296 18.09 -2.33 -13.61
C CYS A 296 17.02 -3.40 -13.40
N THR A 297 16.82 -3.82 -12.16
CA THR A 297 15.69 -4.65 -11.69
C THR A 297 14.91 -3.88 -10.62
N THR A 298 13.75 -4.39 -10.21
CA THR A 298 13.06 -3.95 -8.98
C THR A 298 12.79 -5.15 -8.10
N ASP A 299 13.13 -5.07 -6.83
CA ASP A 299 13.06 -6.22 -5.91
C ASP A 299 11.72 -6.23 -5.18
N VAL A 300 10.77 -7.03 -5.68
CA VAL A 300 9.39 -7.07 -5.18
C VAL A 300 8.89 -8.48 -4.96
N CYS A 301 8.16 -8.68 -3.86
CA CYS A 301 7.45 -9.91 -3.59
C CYS A 301 6.31 -10.14 -4.60
N ASP A 302 6.12 -11.38 -5.01
CA ASP A 302 4.89 -11.82 -5.68
C ASP A 302 3.86 -12.37 -4.69
N ALA A 303 2.67 -12.72 -5.20
CA ALA A 303 1.59 -13.29 -4.41
C ALA A 303 1.87 -14.71 -3.86
N SER A 304 2.98 -15.36 -4.24
CA SER A 304 3.42 -16.65 -3.70
C SER A 304 4.38 -16.53 -2.53
N GLY A 305 4.84 -15.31 -2.22
CA GLY A 305 5.91 -15.07 -1.24
C GLY A 305 7.31 -15.25 -1.82
N SER A 306 7.47 -15.23 -3.15
CA SER A 306 8.77 -15.23 -3.82
C SER A 306 9.26 -13.81 -4.04
N CYS A 307 10.53 -13.53 -3.75
CA CYS A 307 11.19 -12.28 -4.15
C CYS A 307 11.49 -12.37 -5.65
N LEU A 308 10.91 -11.47 -6.44
CA LEU A 308 11.15 -11.35 -7.87
C LEU A 308 12.00 -10.11 -8.14
N HIS A 309 12.82 -10.20 -9.19
CA HIS A 309 13.66 -9.11 -9.68
C HIS A 309 13.26 -8.76 -11.14
N PRO A 310 12.00 -8.35 -11.43
CA PRO A 310 11.60 -7.97 -12.77
C PRO A 310 12.45 -6.82 -13.34
N VAL A 311 12.77 -6.92 -14.62
CA VAL A 311 13.63 -6.00 -15.35
C VAL A 311 12.93 -4.64 -15.54
N LEU A 312 13.61 -3.56 -15.19
CA LEU A 312 13.15 -2.20 -15.44
C LEU A 312 13.06 -1.90 -16.93
N ALA A 313 12.20 -0.95 -17.30
CA ALA A 313 12.02 -0.55 -18.68
C ALA A 313 13.36 -0.08 -19.31
N MET A 314 13.59 -0.43 -20.59
CA MET A 314 14.74 0.08 -21.35
C MET A 314 14.81 1.60 -21.28
N GLY A 315 16.02 2.12 -21.06
CA GLY A 315 16.23 3.56 -20.90
C GLY A 315 16.08 4.09 -19.48
N THR A 316 15.63 3.28 -18.51
CA THR A 316 15.62 3.68 -17.09
C THR A 316 17.04 4.00 -16.64
N VAL A 317 17.23 5.13 -15.94
CA VAL A 317 18.54 5.58 -15.46
C VAL A 317 18.96 4.74 -14.27
N CYS A 318 20.12 4.10 -14.38
CA CYS A 318 20.65 3.14 -13.40
C CYS A 318 21.98 3.58 -12.77
N GLY A 319 22.46 4.77 -13.14
CA GLY A 319 23.71 5.34 -12.64
C GLY A 319 24.05 6.65 -13.36
N ALA A 320 25.11 7.32 -12.91
CA ALA A 320 25.60 8.54 -13.54
C ALA A 320 26.06 8.25 -14.98
N GLY A 321 25.28 8.71 -15.96
CA GLY A 321 25.55 8.47 -17.38
C GLY A 321 25.42 7.01 -17.81
N SER A 322 24.44 6.28 -17.26
CA SER A 322 24.10 4.92 -17.71
C SER A 322 22.60 4.63 -17.65
N VAL A 323 22.14 3.76 -18.54
CA VAL A 323 20.74 3.34 -18.68
C VAL A 323 20.61 1.84 -18.82
N CYS A 324 19.43 1.32 -18.46
CA CYS A 324 19.11 -0.10 -18.57
C CYS A 324 18.86 -0.55 -20.01
N ASN A 325 19.38 -1.72 -20.36
CA ASN A 325 19.03 -2.44 -21.58
C ASN A 325 17.97 -3.54 -21.34
N ALA A 326 17.52 -4.18 -22.42
CA ALA A 326 16.51 -5.26 -22.38
C ALA A 326 16.93 -6.50 -21.56
N SER A 327 18.21 -6.61 -21.21
CA SER A 327 18.81 -7.71 -20.47
C SER A 327 19.16 -7.34 -19.02
N ALA A 328 18.52 -6.30 -18.48
CA ALA A 328 18.75 -5.77 -17.13
C ALA A 328 20.19 -5.32 -16.87
N GLN A 329 20.94 -4.90 -17.89
CA GLN A 329 22.32 -4.43 -17.72
C GLN A 329 22.34 -2.90 -17.69
N CYS A 330 22.98 -2.34 -16.67
CA CYS A 330 23.29 -0.92 -16.62
C CYS A 330 24.47 -0.61 -17.54
N ILE A 331 24.23 0.13 -18.63
CA ILE A 331 25.24 0.39 -19.67
C ILE A 331 25.41 1.89 -19.99
N SER A 332 26.63 2.28 -20.35
CA SER A 332 26.95 3.65 -20.79
C SER A 332 26.43 3.91 -22.21
N SER A 333 25.15 4.29 -22.27
CA SER A 333 24.40 4.58 -23.50
C SER A 333 23.38 5.69 -23.23
N CYS A 334 22.84 6.25 -24.30
CA CYS A 334 21.66 7.12 -24.23
C CYS A 334 20.42 6.33 -24.67
N PHE A 335 19.25 6.72 -24.17
CA PHE A 335 17.96 6.27 -24.64
C PHE A 335 17.20 7.46 -25.24
N ILE A 336 17.21 7.54 -26.57
CA ILE A 336 16.72 8.69 -27.33
C ILE A 336 15.68 8.20 -28.33
N ASP A 337 14.54 8.89 -28.43
CA ASP A 337 13.43 8.56 -29.34
C ASP A 337 12.95 7.09 -29.26
N GLY A 338 13.04 6.48 -28.07
CA GLY A 338 12.64 5.09 -27.81
C GLY A 338 13.71 4.03 -28.15
N ALA A 339 14.91 4.43 -28.57
CA ALA A 339 16.00 3.53 -28.93
C ALA A 339 17.24 3.71 -28.04
N LEU A 340 17.96 2.62 -27.78
CA LEU A 340 19.30 2.69 -27.20
C LEU A 340 20.31 3.14 -28.26
N VAL A 341 20.98 4.25 -27.98
CA VAL A 341 22.05 4.83 -28.79
C VAL A 341 23.35 4.64 -28.03
N ALA A 342 24.34 3.99 -28.65
CA ALA A 342 25.64 3.78 -28.04
C ALA A 342 26.39 5.10 -27.82
N ALA A 343 27.12 5.23 -26.71
CA ALA A 343 27.95 6.40 -26.43
C ALA A 343 28.91 6.72 -27.60
N GLY A 344 29.05 7.99 -27.94
CA GLY A 344 29.86 8.47 -29.07
C GLY A 344 29.16 8.45 -30.44
N THR A 345 27.99 7.81 -30.58
CA THR A 345 27.21 7.84 -31.84
C THR A 345 26.78 9.26 -32.17
N THR A 346 27.04 9.72 -33.40
CA THR A 346 26.58 11.03 -33.92
C THR A 346 25.10 10.98 -34.29
N ASN A 347 24.35 12.07 -34.07
CA ASN A 347 22.95 12.16 -34.51
C ASN A 347 22.88 12.18 -36.06
N PRO A 348 22.18 11.24 -36.71
CA PRO A 348 22.00 11.25 -38.17
C PRO A 348 21.30 12.52 -38.68
N SER A 349 20.44 13.13 -37.86
CA SER A 349 19.70 14.36 -38.17
C SER A 349 20.44 15.63 -37.75
N GLY A 350 21.66 15.54 -37.23
CA GLY A 350 22.43 16.70 -36.75
C GLY A 350 23.90 16.36 -36.50
N ALA A 351 24.77 16.67 -37.46
CA ALA A 351 26.20 16.33 -37.39
C ALA A 351 26.93 16.88 -36.14
N CYS A 352 26.39 17.95 -35.52
CA CYS A 352 26.93 18.55 -34.30
C CYS A 352 26.36 17.98 -32.99
N GLN A 353 25.60 16.90 -33.07
CA GLN A 353 25.06 16.20 -31.91
C GLN A 353 25.62 14.78 -31.76
N VAL A 354 25.72 14.32 -30.52
CA VAL A 354 26.27 13.02 -30.15
C VAL A 354 25.52 12.45 -28.95
N CYS A 355 25.41 11.14 -28.85
CA CYS A 355 25.09 10.49 -27.59
C CYS A 355 26.31 10.63 -26.66
N ASP A 356 26.20 11.52 -25.68
CA ASP A 356 27.15 11.65 -24.58
C ASP A 356 26.39 11.45 -23.26
N PRO A 357 26.33 10.20 -22.75
CA PRO A 357 25.51 9.90 -21.58
C PRO A 357 26.02 10.59 -20.32
N ALA A 358 27.28 11.04 -20.27
CA ALA A 358 27.79 11.82 -19.14
C ALA A 358 27.20 13.24 -19.07
N ARG A 359 26.62 13.74 -20.17
CA ARG A 359 25.88 15.02 -20.23
C ARG A 359 24.37 14.82 -20.22
N SER A 360 23.86 13.87 -21.00
CA SER A 360 22.44 13.50 -20.99
C SER A 360 22.25 12.06 -21.48
N THR A 361 21.53 11.27 -20.68
CA THR A 361 21.11 9.92 -21.05
C THR A 361 19.84 9.90 -21.89
N SER A 362 19.07 10.99 -21.97
CA SER A 362 17.75 11.03 -22.63
C SER A 362 17.65 12.00 -23.81
N ALA A 363 18.72 12.74 -24.11
CA ALA A 363 18.75 13.70 -25.21
C ALA A 363 20.11 13.75 -25.92
N TRP A 364 20.09 14.14 -27.19
CA TRP A 364 21.29 14.41 -27.96
C TRP A 364 22.10 15.58 -27.37
N SER A 365 23.36 15.32 -27.02
CA SER A 365 24.28 16.33 -26.49
C SER A 365 25.05 17.03 -27.61
N PHE A 366 25.35 18.32 -27.47
CA PHE A 366 26.16 19.05 -28.44
C PHE A 366 27.63 18.62 -28.38
N LYS A 367 28.24 18.37 -29.55
CA LYS A 367 29.68 18.20 -29.72
C LYS A 367 30.40 19.52 -29.40
N SER A 368 31.68 19.44 -29.04
CA SER A 368 32.47 20.63 -28.69
C SER A 368 32.64 21.59 -29.88
N ALA A 369 32.89 22.87 -29.60
CA ALA A 369 33.11 23.87 -30.64
C ALA A 369 34.38 23.67 -31.49
N ALA A 370 35.23 22.71 -31.12
CA ALA A 370 36.41 22.29 -31.89
C ALA A 370 36.14 21.04 -32.74
N THR A 371 34.91 20.50 -32.74
CA THR A 371 34.58 19.30 -33.52
C THR A 371 34.19 19.71 -34.93
N GLN A 372 34.98 19.27 -35.91
CA GLN A 372 34.70 19.44 -37.33
C GLN A 372 33.39 18.74 -37.70
N CYS A 373 32.47 19.45 -38.36
CA CYS A 373 31.19 18.91 -38.83
C CYS A 373 31.06 18.85 -40.35
N ARG A 374 31.85 19.64 -41.08
CA ARG A 374 32.06 19.48 -42.52
C ARG A 374 33.55 19.58 -42.87
N GLY A 375 33.95 18.90 -43.93
CA GLY A 375 35.25 19.11 -44.57
C GLY A 375 35.14 20.17 -45.66
N ALA A 376 36.22 20.91 -45.87
CA ALA A 376 36.39 21.71 -47.06
C ALA A 376 36.37 20.81 -48.30
N ALA A 377 35.49 21.12 -49.24
CA ALA A 377 35.34 20.43 -50.52
C ALA A 377 36.52 20.73 -51.47
N ASP A 378 37.06 21.96 -51.42
CA ASP A 378 38.26 22.37 -52.13
C ASP A 378 39.08 23.44 -51.36
N ALA A 379 40.04 24.09 -52.02
CA ALA A 379 40.96 25.05 -51.39
C ALA A 379 40.38 26.45 -51.14
N CYS A 380 39.19 26.76 -51.68
CA CYS A 380 38.42 27.96 -51.37
C CYS A 380 37.19 27.70 -50.51
N ASP A 381 36.97 26.45 -50.14
CA ASP A 381 35.93 26.08 -49.19
C ASP A 381 36.46 26.17 -47.74
N ALA A 382 35.65 26.64 -46.79
CA ALA A 382 36.06 26.63 -45.39
C ALA A 382 35.86 25.25 -44.75
N VAL A 383 36.44 25.07 -43.56
CA VAL A 383 36.15 23.94 -42.69
C VAL A 383 35.22 24.44 -41.58
N GLU A 384 34.00 23.93 -41.53
CA GLU A 384 33.08 24.23 -40.43
C GLU A 384 33.28 23.31 -39.23
N TYR A 385 33.27 23.96 -38.08
CA TYR A 385 33.25 23.35 -36.76
C TYR A 385 31.90 23.62 -36.10
N CYS A 386 31.48 22.71 -35.23
CA CYS A 386 30.29 22.92 -34.42
C CYS A 386 30.39 24.19 -33.58
N THR A 387 29.25 24.78 -33.19
CA THR A 387 29.25 25.96 -32.32
C THR A 387 29.35 25.62 -30.83
N GLY A 388 29.19 24.35 -30.46
CA GLY A 388 28.98 23.90 -29.07
C GLY A 388 27.54 24.07 -28.57
N SER A 389 26.64 24.65 -29.37
CA SER A 389 25.25 24.99 -28.99
C SER A 389 24.20 24.69 -30.07
N GLY A 390 24.62 24.37 -31.30
CA GLY A 390 23.74 24.05 -32.43
C GLY A 390 23.74 22.56 -32.77
N ALA A 391 22.58 22.04 -33.17
CA ALA A 391 22.43 20.65 -33.61
C ALA A 391 23.02 20.40 -35.01
N GLN A 392 22.90 21.42 -35.87
CA GLN A 392 23.45 21.41 -37.23
C GLN A 392 24.87 21.99 -37.24
N CYS A 393 25.61 21.63 -38.29
CA CYS A 393 26.79 22.39 -38.67
C CYS A 393 26.37 23.84 -39.00
N PRO A 394 27.24 24.86 -38.81
CA PRO A 394 26.99 26.20 -39.32
C PRO A 394 26.63 26.22 -40.81
N ALA A 395 26.06 27.33 -41.26
CA ALA A 395 25.85 27.55 -42.69
C ALA A 395 27.20 27.54 -43.44
N ASP A 396 27.13 27.09 -44.69
CA ASP A 396 28.26 26.97 -45.60
C ASP A 396 29.05 28.28 -45.72
N GLY A 397 30.36 28.22 -45.46
CA GLY A 397 31.24 29.38 -45.45
C GLY A 397 32.37 29.28 -46.46
N ASP A 398 32.52 30.31 -47.29
CA ASP A 398 33.67 30.44 -48.18
C ASP A 398 34.96 30.76 -47.39
N ALA A 399 36.11 30.29 -47.90
CA ALA A 399 37.41 30.75 -47.43
C ALA A 399 37.59 32.25 -47.73
N ALA A 400 38.29 32.98 -46.84
CA ALA A 400 38.45 34.42 -46.96
C ALA A 400 39.07 34.83 -48.31
N ALA A 401 38.51 35.85 -48.95
CA ALA A 401 39.00 36.38 -50.22
C ALA A 401 40.51 36.71 -50.14
N GLY A 402 41.26 36.29 -51.16
CA GLY A 402 42.73 36.35 -51.17
C GLY A 402 43.44 35.09 -50.66
N THR A 403 42.73 34.12 -50.08
CA THR A 403 43.29 32.80 -49.75
C THR A 403 43.83 32.11 -51.00
N SER A 404 45.04 31.54 -50.94
CA SER A 404 45.68 30.91 -52.11
C SER A 404 45.10 29.53 -52.39
N CYS A 405 44.48 29.38 -53.56
CA CYS A 405 43.83 28.14 -54.00
C CYS A 405 44.55 27.44 -55.16
N GLY A 406 45.64 28.03 -55.66
CA GLY A 406 46.48 27.46 -56.71
C GLY A 406 47.66 28.38 -57.05
N ALA A 407 48.54 27.92 -57.93
CA ALA A 407 49.64 28.73 -58.43
C ALA A 407 49.10 29.89 -59.27
N GLY A 408 49.16 31.11 -58.74
CA GLY A 408 48.61 32.30 -59.39
C GLY A 408 47.09 32.43 -59.31
N SER A 409 46.44 31.73 -58.37
CA SER A 409 44.99 31.84 -58.13
C SER A 409 44.68 32.04 -56.65
N ILE A 410 43.62 32.80 -56.40
CA ILE A 410 43.11 33.12 -55.07
C ILE A 410 41.59 33.00 -55.05
N CYS A 411 41.03 32.78 -53.87
CA CYS A 411 39.59 32.82 -53.64
C CYS A 411 39.07 34.24 -53.80
N ASP A 412 37.97 34.41 -54.52
CA ASP A 412 37.18 35.64 -54.51
C ASP A 412 36.17 35.65 -53.34
N ALA A 413 35.30 36.66 -53.29
CA ALA A 413 34.31 36.83 -52.22
C ALA A 413 33.08 35.91 -52.36
N SER A 414 33.12 34.96 -53.30
CA SER A 414 32.08 33.95 -53.57
C SER A 414 32.65 32.52 -53.58
N GLY A 415 33.75 32.30 -52.84
CA GLY A 415 34.39 31.00 -52.70
C GLY A 415 35.02 30.45 -53.98
N GLN A 416 35.08 31.20 -55.08
CA GLN A 416 35.57 30.65 -56.34
C GLN A 416 37.07 30.89 -56.52
N CYS A 417 37.80 29.83 -56.86
CA CYS A 417 39.23 29.91 -57.14
C CYS A 417 39.48 30.57 -58.51
N SER A 418 39.96 31.81 -58.48
CA SER A 418 40.06 32.68 -59.67
C SER A 418 41.47 33.30 -59.80
N ALA A 419 41.92 33.51 -61.04
CA ALA A 419 43.20 34.16 -61.34
C ALA A 419 43.10 35.69 -61.16
N ASN A 420 43.16 36.13 -59.90
CA ASN A 420 43.01 37.53 -59.47
C ASN A 420 44.17 37.97 -58.56
N CYS A 421 44.27 39.27 -58.28
CA CYS A 421 45.20 39.80 -57.27
C CYS A 421 44.42 40.38 -56.08
N PHE A 422 44.79 40.02 -54.86
CA PHE A 422 44.29 40.61 -53.62
C PHE A 422 45.34 41.57 -53.06
N ILE A 423 45.20 42.85 -53.38
CA ILE A 423 46.22 43.88 -53.11
C ILE A 423 45.64 44.86 -52.09
N ASN A 424 46.29 45.00 -50.94
CA ASN A 424 45.88 45.89 -49.84
C ASN A 424 44.41 45.70 -49.40
N GLY A 425 43.92 44.46 -49.36
CA GLY A 425 42.54 44.13 -48.96
C GLY A 425 41.50 44.26 -50.07
N THR A 426 41.88 44.66 -51.28
CA THR A 426 40.97 44.80 -52.43
C THR A 426 41.25 43.74 -53.49
N LEU A 427 40.21 43.10 -54.00
CA LEU A 427 40.30 42.14 -55.11
C LEU A 427 40.32 42.88 -56.46
N TYR A 428 41.35 42.62 -57.26
CA TYR A 428 41.52 43.12 -58.62
C TYR A 428 41.53 41.97 -59.62
N ALA A 429 40.73 42.09 -60.68
CA ALA A 429 40.76 41.16 -61.80
C ALA A 429 42.11 41.19 -62.53
N SER A 430 42.56 40.06 -63.07
CA SER A 430 43.73 40.00 -63.96
C SER A 430 43.62 41.03 -65.08
N GLY A 431 44.68 41.81 -65.31
CA GLY A 431 44.71 42.89 -66.29
C GLY A 431 44.21 44.26 -65.79
N ALA A 432 43.61 44.35 -64.60
CA ALA A 432 43.25 45.63 -63.98
C ALA A 432 44.49 46.54 -63.82
N THR A 433 44.36 47.83 -64.12
CA THR A 433 45.47 48.80 -64.01
C THR A 433 45.47 49.45 -62.63
N ASN A 434 46.65 49.69 -62.05
CA ASN A 434 46.76 50.35 -60.75
C ASN A 434 46.20 51.79 -60.82
N PRO A 435 45.16 52.15 -60.03
CA PRO A 435 44.61 53.52 -60.01
C PRO A 435 45.63 54.57 -59.60
N ALA A 436 46.63 54.20 -58.78
CA ALA A 436 47.70 55.09 -58.34
C ALA A 436 48.90 55.15 -59.31
N GLY A 437 48.90 54.42 -60.42
CA GLY A 437 50.01 54.38 -61.37
C GLY A 437 49.71 53.62 -62.65
N ALA A 438 49.51 54.35 -63.75
CA ALA A 438 49.11 53.79 -65.06
C ALA A 438 50.05 52.71 -65.62
N CYS A 439 51.31 52.64 -65.15
CA CYS A 439 52.30 51.66 -65.59
C CYS A 439 52.35 50.37 -64.77
N GLN A 440 51.35 50.13 -63.90
CA GLN A 440 51.20 48.89 -63.14
C GLN A 440 49.89 48.17 -63.43
N VAL A 441 49.89 46.85 -63.28
CA VAL A 441 48.78 45.95 -63.60
C VAL A 441 48.70 44.79 -62.61
N CYS A 442 47.50 44.30 -62.33
CA CYS A 442 47.33 43.01 -61.69
C CYS A 442 47.76 41.93 -62.69
N ASN A 443 48.84 41.21 -62.37
CA ASN A 443 49.24 40.02 -63.09
C ASN A 443 49.46 38.87 -62.08
N PRO A 444 48.44 38.02 -61.86
CA PRO A 444 48.47 37.02 -60.80
C PRO A 444 49.49 35.90 -61.05
N THR A 445 49.99 35.75 -62.29
CA THR A 445 51.09 34.82 -62.62
C THR A 445 52.45 35.27 -62.09
N LEU A 446 52.60 36.56 -61.74
CA LEU A 446 53.84 37.13 -61.18
C LEU A 446 53.67 37.47 -59.70
N SER A 447 52.51 38.03 -59.32
CA SER A 447 52.16 38.27 -57.92
C SER A 447 50.64 38.37 -57.75
N THR A 448 50.10 37.60 -56.81
CA THR A 448 48.70 37.73 -56.37
C THR A 448 48.51 38.78 -55.28
N THR A 449 49.57 39.30 -54.67
CA THR A 449 49.51 40.25 -53.53
C THR A 449 50.10 41.63 -53.81
N GLY A 450 50.72 41.83 -54.98
CA GLY A 450 51.33 43.09 -55.37
C GLY A 450 51.12 43.44 -56.85
N TRP A 451 51.24 44.74 -57.16
CA TRP A 451 51.16 45.25 -58.52
C TRP A 451 52.39 44.89 -59.35
N SER A 452 52.19 44.35 -60.54
CA SER A 452 53.26 44.06 -61.51
C SER A 452 53.46 45.22 -62.48
N PHE A 453 54.70 45.49 -62.92
CA PHE A 453 54.96 46.52 -63.93
C PHE A 453 54.47 46.08 -65.33
N LYS A 454 53.85 47.00 -66.08
CA LYS A 454 53.53 46.80 -67.49
C LYS A 454 54.81 46.88 -68.35
N PRO A 455 54.89 46.19 -69.50
CA PRO A 455 56.05 46.26 -70.40
C PRO A 455 56.37 47.69 -70.86
N ALA A 456 57.65 47.95 -71.16
CA ALA A 456 58.15 49.28 -71.53
C ALA A 456 57.61 49.82 -72.88
N THR A 457 56.88 49.00 -73.63
CA THR A 457 56.17 49.38 -74.87
C THR A 457 54.72 49.82 -74.62
N THR A 458 54.27 49.83 -73.37
CA THR A 458 52.88 50.19 -73.05
C THR A 458 52.72 51.70 -72.98
N GLN A 459 51.89 52.27 -73.84
CA GLN A 459 51.57 53.70 -73.81
C GLN A 459 50.83 54.04 -72.52
N CYS A 460 51.27 55.08 -71.82
CA CYS A 460 50.65 55.57 -70.59
C CYS A 460 50.10 57.00 -70.70
N ARG A 461 50.51 57.77 -71.72
CA ARG A 461 49.89 59.04 -72.11
C ARG A 461 49.88 59.19 -73.63
N GLY A 462 48.82 59.80 -74.16
CA GLY A 462 48.71 60.18 -75.57
C GLY A 462 49.13 61.63 -75.78
N ALA A 463 49.75 61.91 -76.93
CA ALA A 463 50.14 63.26 -77.30
C ALA A 463 48.93 64.19 -77.41
N ALA A 464 48.96 65.32 -76.70
CA ALA A 464 47.95 66.37 -76.64
C ALA A 464 47.98 67.34 -77.84
N GLY A 465 48.40 66.88 -79.02
CA GLY A 465 48.42 67.65 -80.26
C GLY A 465 49.74 67.58 -81.00
N VAL A 466 49.90 68.43 -82.03
CA VAL A 466 51.04 68.38 -82.97
C VAL A 466 52.38 68.90 -82.41
N CYS A 467 52.36 69.54 -81.23
CA CYS A 467 53.57 70.01 -80.53
C CYS A 467 53.92 69.13 -79.31
N ASP A 468 53.27 67.97 -79.13
CA ASP A 468 53.42 67.07 -77.98
C ASP A 468 53.83 65.65 -78.42
N THR A 469 54.42 64.87 -77.51
CA THR A 469 54.85 63.48 -77.76
C THR A 469 54.04 62.50 -76.88
N ALA A 470 54.06 61.21 -77.24
CA ALA A 470 53.38 60.17 -76.47
C ALA A 470 54.38 59.40 -75.59
N GLU A 471 54.03 59.22 -74.31
CA GLU A 471 54.85 58.53 -73.32
C GLU A 471 54.48 57.06 -73.16
N TYR A 472 55.52 56.25 -72.96
CA TYR A 472 55.46 54.82 -72.73
C TYR A 472 56.07 54.48 -71.37
N CYS A 473 55.56 53.42 -70.74
CA CYS A 473 56.06 52.94 -69.45
C CYS A 473 57.55 52.57 -69.50
N SER A 474 58.25 52.60 -68.36
CA SER A 474 59.67 52.20 -68.31
C SER A 474 59.90 50.71 -68.10
N GLY A 475 58.85 49.92 -67.81
CA GLY A 475 58.97 48.54 -67.32
C GLY A 475 59.44 48.40 -65.86
N SER A 476 59.70 49.51 -65.17
CA SER A 476 60.32 49.56 -63.84
C SER A 476 59.74 50.63 -62.90
N SER A 477 58.80 51.46 -63.39
CA SER A 477 58.15 52.54 -62.67
C SER A 477 56.63 52.32 -62.66
N ALA A 478 55.97 52.68 -61.55
CA ALA A 478 54.51 52.71 -61.46
C ALA A 478 53.92 53.92 -62.20
N GLN A 479 54.67 55.03 -62.24
CA GLN A 479 54.27 56.26 -62.92
C GLN A 479 54.70 56.25 -64.38
N CYS A 480 53.88 56.89 -65.22
CA CYS A 480 54.28 57.28 -66.57
C CYS A 480 55.49 58.24 -66.49
N PRO A 481 56.43 58.22 -67.45
CA PRO A 481 57.48 59.23 -67.53
C PRO A 481 56.94 60.66 -67.58
N GLY A 482 57.79 61.64 -67.26
CA GLY A 482 57.45 63.04 -67.39
C GLY A 482 57.18 63.46 -68.84
N ASP A 483 56.39 64.53 -68.97
CA ASP A 483 55.94 65.14 -70.23
C ASP A 483 57.10 65.44 -71.20
N ALA A 484 57.04 64.89 -72.42
CA ALA A 484 58.01 65.12 -73.48
C ALA A 484 57.38 65.91 -74.64
N VAL A 485 57.81 67.16 -74.84
CA VAL A 485 57.30 68.05 -75.90
C VAL A 485 58.15 68.06 -77.17
N VAL A 486 57.53 68.41 -78.31
CA VAL A 486 58.23 68.59 -79.60
C VAL A 486 59.14 69.82 -79.56
N GLY A 487 60.23 69.76 -80.33
CA GLY A 487 61.27 70.78 -80.38
C GLY A 487 60.76 72.20 -80.71
N ASN A 488 61.40 73.18 -80.07
CA ASN A 488 61.03 74.58 -80.18
C ASN A 488 61.30 75.15 -81.60
N GLY A 489 60.34 75.87 -82.17
CA GLY A 489 60.40 76.49 -83.50
C GLY A 489 59.75 75.67 -84.63
N THR A 490 59.26 74.46 -84.38
CA THR A 490 58.54 73.66 -85.40
C THR A 490 57.21 74.32 -85.79
N THR A 491 56.92 74.47 -87.08
CA THR A 491 55.67 75.09 -87.56
C THR A 491 54.44 74.27 -87.19
N CYS A 492 53.44 74.93 -86.62
CA CYS A 492 52.20 74.31 -86.10
C CYS A 492 50.90 74.91 -86.66
N GLY A 493 50.98 75.86 -87.60
CA GLY A 493 49.82 76.55 -88.18
C GLY A 493 50.20 77.50 -89.33
N GLY A 494 49.21 78.20 -89.90
CA GLY A 494 49.37 79.18 -90.97
C GLY A 494 48.97 80.59 -90.51
N GLY A 495 49.71 81.62 -90.96
CA GLY A 495 49.52 83.02 -90.55
C GLY A 495 48.32 83.74 -91.20
N SER A 496 47.93 84.88 -90.63
CA SER A 496 46.74 85.66 -91.05
C SER A 496 46.86 87.17 -90.80
N GLU A 497 46.09 87.97 -91.55
CA GLU A 497 45.95 89.42 -91.38
C GLU A 497 44.72 89.77 -90.52
N GLY A 498 44.84 90.77 -89.65
CA GLY A 498 43.77 91.24 -88.77
C GLY A 498 42.97 92.44 -89.30
N ALA A 499 41.90 92.78 -88.60
CA ALA A 499 40.98 93.88 -88.91
C ALA A 499 41.34 95.21 -88.21
N TRP A 500 40.79 96.32 -88.72
CA TRP A 500 40.88 97.67 -88.13
C TRP A 500 40.22 97.76 -86.75
N SER A 501 40.88 98.44 -85.81
CA SER A 501 40.49 98.58 -84.40
C SER A 501 39.23 99.41 -84.24
N ALA A 502 38.75 99.46 -83.00
CA ALA A 502 37.72 100.40 -82.60
C ALA A 502 38.13 101.87 -82.87
N CYS A 503 37.10 102.70 -82.93
CA CYS A 503 37.20 104.14 -83.03
C CYS A 503 37.62 104.75 -81.68
N GLU A 504 38.49 105.76 -81.66
CA GLU A 504 39.04 106.42 -80.46
C GLU A 504 39.24 107.95 -80.64
N GLY A 505 39.10 108.77 -79.58
CA GLY A 505 39.28 110.24 -79.66
C GLY A 505 38.08 111.10 -79.20
N PHE A 506 37.12 110.50 -78.51
CA PHE A 506 35.84 111.11 -78.12
C PHE A 506 35.95 112.03 -76.89
N SER A 507 35.21 113.14 -76.88
CA SER A 507 35.12 114.05 -75.73
C SER A 507 34.21 113.50 -74.61
N GLY A 508 34.76 112.66 -73.75
CA GLY A 508 34.08 112.12 -72.57
C GLY A 508 33.22 110.87 -72.82
N THR A 509 32.66 110.30 -71.75
CA THR A 509 32.08 108.95 -71.73
C THR A 509 30.90 108.76 -72.68
N CYS A 510 29.99 109.74 -72.79
CA CYS A 510 28.85 109.70 -73.72
C CYS A 510 29.08 110.52 -75.04
N GLY A 511 30.34 110.80 -75.47
CA GLY A 511 30.65 111.55 -76.72
C GLY A 511 30.88 110.68 -77.98
N GLU A 512 30.74 111.24 -79.21
CA GLU A 512 30.39 110.46 -80.44
C GLU A 512 31.25 110.57 -81.77
N THR A 513 32.48 111.16 -81.83
CA THR A 513 33.45 111.05 -83.00
C THR A 513 34.94 110.61 -82.69
N GLY A 514 35.69 109.92 -83.60
CA GLY A 514 37.06 109.31 -83.34
C GLY A 514 37.94 108.70 -84.53
N THR A 515 38.91 107.78 -84.25
CA THR A 515 40.00 107.19 -85.16
C THR A 515 40.43 105.70 -84.85
N GLN A 516 41.02 104.88 -85.77
CA GLN A 516 41.26 103.39 -85.76
C GLN A 516 42.65 102.88 -86.28
N SER A 517 43.05 101.60 -86.03
CA SER A 517 44.36 100.93 -86.39
C SER A 517 44.34 99.37 -86.51
N ARG A 518 45.17 98.64 -87.30
CA ARG A 518 45.13 97.13 -87.43
C ARG A 518 46.46 96.37 -87.35
N THR A 519 46.45 95.03 -87.21
CA THR A 519 47.64 94.16 -86.96
C THR A 519 47.70 92.84 -87.81
N VAL A 520 48.89 92.25 -88.08
CA VAL A 520 49.15 91.02 -88.91
C VAL A 520 49.93 89.92 -88.13
N THR A 521 49.79 88.60 -88.41
CA THR A 521 50.25 87.47 -87.54
C THR A 521 50.87 86.20 -88.22
N ALA A 522 51.85 85.51 -87.59
CA ALA A 522 52.38 84.16 -87.96
C ALA A 522 52.67 83.22 -86.74
N GLN A 523 52.80 81.88 -86.90
CA GLN A 523 52.77 80.86 -85.79
C GLN A 523 53.87 79.74 -85.78
N ALA A 524 54.33 79.28 -84.60
CA ALA A 524 55.26 78.14 -84.38
C ALA A 524 55.19 77.51 -82.94
N CYS A 525 55.62 76.24 -82.76
CA CYS A 525 55.62 75.50 -81.49
C CYS A 525 56.68 76.07 -80.51
N PHE A 526 56.28 76.37 -79.27
CA PHE A 526 57.12 76.79 -78.15
C PHE A 526 56.56 76.16 -76.85
N ASN A 527 57.41 75.48 -76.05
CA ASN A 527 57.03 74.85 -74.77
C ASN A 527 55.73 74.02 -74.81
N GLY A 528 55.58 73.13 -75.80
CA GLY A 528 54.39 72.29 -76.00
C GLY A 528 53.16 72.99 -76.58
N GLY A 529 53.16 74.32 -76.69
CA GLY A 529 52.05 75.12 -77.26
C GLY A 529 52.38 75.74 -78.62
N CYS A 530 51.36 76.00 -79.44
CA CYS A 530 51.52 76.75 -80.69
C CYS A 530 51.39 78.26 -80.43
N GLN A 531 52.46 79.05 -80.60
CA GLN A 531 52.53 80.49 -80.28
C GLN A 531 52.64 81.38 -81.54
N ALA A 532 52.30 82.68 -81.42
CA ALA A 532 52.13 83.62 -82.54
C ALA A 532 52.89 84.97 -82.39
N SER A 533 53.16 85.70 -83.49
CA SER A 533 53.97 86.96 -83.56
C SER A 533 53.45 88.01 -84.58
N THR A 534 53.53 89.35 -84.34
CA THR A 534 52.69 90.39 -85.02
C THR A 534 53.24 91.85 -85.27
N THR A 535 52.60 92.68 -86.16
CA THR A 535 52.92 94.12 -86.56
C THR A 535 51.70 95.00 -87.07
N THR A 536 51.72 96.37 -87.18
CA THR A 536 50.51 97.31 -87.14
C THR A 536 50.35 98.56 -88.14
N GLU A 537 49.12 99.13 -88.39
CA GLU A 537 48.64 100.20 -89.40
C GLU A 537 47.47 101.19 -88.90
N THR A 538 47.04 102.36 -89.52
CA THR A 538 46.02 103.41 -88.97
C THR A 538 44.99 104.20 -89.94
N ARG A 539 43.80 104.76 -89.49
CA ARG A 539 42.76 105.69 -90.19
C ARG A 539 41.52 106.27 -89.34
N ALA A 540 40.55 107.11 -89.82
CA ALA A 540 39.46 107.84 -89.03
C ALA A 540 37.94 107.33 -89.02
N CYS A 541 37.03 107.75 -88.07
CA CYS A 541 35.64 107.19 -87.81
C CYS A 541 34.65 107.92 -86.78
N THR A 542 33.48 107.32 -86.40
CA THR A 542 32.47 107.79 -85.37
C THR A 542 31.83 106.68 -84.48
N ARG A 543 31.03 106.97 -83.41
CA ARG A 543 30.36 105.96 -82.52
C ARG A 543 29.01 106.43 -81.92
N SER A 544 28.23 105.52 -81.30
CA SER A 544 27.13 105.85 -80.36
C SER A 544 27.37 105.32 -78.94
N THR A 545 26.78 105.92 -77.90
CA THR A 545 27.11 105.67 -76.47
C THR A 545 25.96 105.18 -75.57
N GLN A 546 24.84 104.77 -76.15
CA GLN A 546 23.69 104.18 -75.44
C GLN A 546 24.09 102.94 -74.62
N GLY A 547 23.91 102.97 -73.29
CA GLY A 547 24.13 101.85 -72.35
C GLY A 547 25.44 101.88 -71.55
N ASN A 548 26.35 102.83 -71.77
CA ASN A 548 27.66 102.86 -71.09
C ASN A 548 27.54 103.28 -69.61
N ALA A 549 28.21 102.60 -68.68
CA ALA A 549 28.19 102.96 -67.26
C ALA A 549 28.72 104.38 -66.99
N CYS A 550 28.06 105.12 -66.10
CA CYS A 550 28.40 106.49 -65.71
C CYS A 550 27.99 106.75 -64.26
N GLY A 551 28.83 107.46 -63.49
CA GLY A 551 28.65 107.62 -62.05
C GLY A 551 29.17 106.44 -61.23
N SER A 552 29.06 106.54 -59.90
CA SER A 552 29.64 105.59 -58.92
C SER A 552 28.58 104.67 -58.31
N SER A 553 28.89 103.38 -58.18
CA SER A 553 28.04 102.36 -57.55
C SER A 553 27.81 102.64 -56.06
N ASN A 554 26.66 102.22 -55.53
CA ASN A 554 26.40 102.23 -54.09
C ASN A 554 25.73 100.91 -53.65
N THR A 555 26.20 100.33 -52.53
CA THR A 555 25.89 98.96 -52.10
C THR A 555 25.32 98.97 -50.68
N GLY A 556 24.12 98.41 -50.52
CA GLY A 556 23.47 98.29 -49.21
C GLY A 556 24.17 97.31 -48.26
N SER A 557 23.80 97.36 -46.98
CA SER A 557 24.19 96.31 -46.01
C SER A 557 23.41 95.01 -46.26
N TRP A 558 23.99 93.88 -45.88
CA TRP A 558 23.32 92.58 -45.92
C TRP A 558 22.17 92.50 -44.91
N GLY A 559 21.04 91.89 -45.30
CA GLY A 559 19.96 91.54 -44.38
C GLY A 559 20.32 90.42 -43.39
N THR A 560 19.42 90.10 -42.47
CA THR A 560 19.54 88.95 -41.58
C THR A 560 19.33 87.64 -42.36
N CYS A 561 20.09 86.59 -42.05
CA CYS A 561 19.98 85.30 -42.72
C CYS A 561 18.63 84.61 -42.44
N GLY A 562 17.92 84.22 -43.49
CA GLY A 562 16.75 83.36 -43.41
C GLY A 562 17.16 81.89 -43.44
N TYR A 563 16.70 81.11 -42.46
CA TYR A 563 16.97 79.68 -42.31
C TYR A 563 15.66 78.87 -42.34
N SER A 564 15.70 77.63 -42.82
CA SER A 564 14.52 76.80 -43.09
C SER A 564 13.88 76.12 -41.87
N GLY A 565 13.72 76.85 -40.76
CA GLY A 565 13.17 76.34 -39.49
C GLY A 565 14.20 76.20 -38.37
N THR A 566 13.80 75.56 -37.27
CA THR A 566 14.58 75.52 -36.00
C THR A 566 15.96 74.89 -36.16
N CYS A 567 16.06 73.73 -36.85
CA CYS A 567 17.32 73.04 -37.12
C CYS A 567 17.98 73.46 -38.44
N GLY A 568 17.54 74.57 -39.05
CA GLY A 568 18.11 75.04 -40.32
C GLY A 568 19.52 75.58 -40.11
N GLU A 569 20.53 74.78 -40.45
CA GLU A 569 21.97 75.14 -40.36
C GLU A 569 22.45 75.95 -41.56
N SER A 570 21.75 75.83 -42.70
CA SER A 570 22.01 76.59 -43.92
C SER A 570 20.94 77.66 -44.13
N GLY A 571 21.36 78.88 -44.44
CA GLY A 571 20.47 80.00 -44.73
C GLY A 571 21.04 80.95 -45.77
N SER A 572 20.23 81.92 -46.21
CA SER A 572 20.67 82.96 -47.16
C SER A 572 20.23 84.35 -46.74
N ARG A 573 21.00 85.36 -47.14
CA ARG A 573 20.71 86.79 -46.94
C ARG A 573 20.95 87.58 -48.22
N SER A 574 20.22 88.67 -48.41
CA SER A 574 20.32 89.49 -49.62
C SER A 574 20.57 90.98 -49.32
N ARG A 575 21.06 91.71 -50.33
CA ARG A 575 21.21 93.19 -50.34
C ARG A 575 21.00 93.76 -51.74
N THR A 576 20.79 95.06 -51.84
CA THR A 576 20.61 95.78 -53.12
C THR A 576 21.83 96.60 -53.49
N VAL A 577 22.19 96.61 -54.78
CA VAL A 577 23.27 97.39 -55.40
C VAL A 577 22.67 98.27 -56.49
N THR A 578 23.08 99.55 -56.54
CA THR A 578 22.57 100.54 -57.51
C THR A 578 23.72 101.14 -58.33
N GLU A 579 23.56 101.19 -59.65
CA GLU A 579 24.55 101.60 -60.68
C GLU A 579 23.85 102.39 -61.81
N ALA A 580 24.55 103.22 -62.59
CA ALA A 580 23.92 104.10 -63.59
C ALA A 580 24.60 104.05 -64.98
N PHE A 581 23.84 104.34 -66.05
CA PHE A 581 24.22 104.13 -67.46
C PHE A 581 23.76 105.28 -68.39
N CYS A 582 24.51 105.59 -69.46
CA CYS A 582 24.19 106.61 -70.47
C CYS A 582 22.94 106.19 -71.27
N ASN A 583 21.98 107.10 -71.45
CA ASN A 583 20.81 106.96 -72.31
C ASN A 583 20.58 108.31 -73.01
N ALA A 584 20.50 108.32 -74.35
CA ALA A 584 20.37 109.52 -75.17
C ALA A 584 21.38 110.65 -74.83
N GLY A 585 22.63 110.28 -74.51
CA GLY A 585 23.71 111.20 -74.15
C GLY A 585 23.76 111.66 -72.68
N ALA A 586 22.85 111.21 -71.81
CA ALA A 586 22.79 111.58 -70.39
C ALA A 586 22.71 110.36 -69.44
N CYS A 587 23.12 110.50 -68.18
CA CYS A 587 23.24 109.36 -67.25
C CYS A 587 21.94 109.04 -66.47
N GLN A 588 21.58 107.76 -66.29
CA GLN A 588 20.33 107.28 -65.65
C GLN A 588 20.57 106.05 -64.73
N PRO A 589 19.96 105.97 -63.52
CA PRO A 589 20.21 104.89 -62.55
C PRO A 589 19.39 103.60 -62.76
N SER A 590 19.91 102.48 -62.24
CA SER A 590 19.37 101.11 -62.25
C SER A 590 19.83 100.32 -61.02
N SER A 591 19.13 99.26 -60.60
CA SER A 591 19.49 98.46 -59.40
C SER A 591 19.27 96.95 -59.55
N ARG A 592 20.07 96.16 -58.83
CA ARG A 592 19.97 94.69 -58.75
C ARG A 592 20.13 94.18 -57.31
N THR A 593 19.72 92.95 -57.06
CA THR A 593 19.84 92.28 -55.74
C THR A 593 20.93 91.21 -55.78
N GLU A 594 21.69 91.12 -54.70
CA GLU A 594 22.80 90.18 -54.47
C GLU A 594 22.43 89.27 -53.28
N THR A 595 22.87 88.00 -53.27
CA THR A 595 22.52 87.01 -52.23
C THR A 595 23.77 86.21 -51.79
N GLU A 596 23.92 85.99 -50.49
CA GLU A 596 25.04 85.29 -49.85
C GLU A 596 24.53 84.15 -48.93
N ALA A 597 25.32 83.09 -48.76
CA ALA A 597 25.01 81.97 -47.87
C ALA A 597 25.53 82.21 -46.44
N CYS A 598 24.78 81.72 -45.45
CA CYS A 598 25.15 81.73 -44.04
C CYS A 598 25.07 80.31 -43.47
N THR A 599 25.96 79.99 -42.52
CA THR A 599 25.87 78.75 -41.73
C THR A 599 25.74 79.05 -40.24
N ARG A 600 25.19 78.09 -39.49
CA ARG A 600 25.18 78.04 -38.03
C ARG A 600 25.11 76.59 -37.56
N ASP A 601 25.64 76.33 -36.37
CA ASP A 601 25.46 75.07 -35.65
C ASP A 601 24.10 75.09 -34.91
N THR A 602 23.36 73.98 -34.93
CA THR A 602 22.09 73.84 -34.20
C THR A 602 22.03 72.57 -33.34
N ASP A 603 23.09 71.77 -33.29
CA ASP A 603 23.11 70.50 -32.57
C ASP A 603 22.77 70.72 -31.08
N GLY A 604 21.82 69.93 -30.56
CA GLY A 604 21.35 70.04 -29.17
C GLY A 604 20.18 71.00 -28.93
N ILE A 605 19.68 71.73 -29.93
CA ILE A 605 18.50 72.60 -29.77
C ILE A 605 17.20 71.77 -29.88
N THR A 606 16.31 71.87 -28.89
CA THR A 606 14.98 71.21 -28.93
C THR A 606 14.12 71.78 -30.07
N CYS A 607 13.57 70.91 -30.91
CA CYS A 607 12.92 71.27 -32.17
C CYS A 607 11.46 70.80 -32.30
N GLY A 608 10.91 70.18 -31.26
CA GLY A 608 9.51 69.79 -31.15
C GLY A 608 9.09 69.60 -29.70
N THR A 609 7.81 69.33 -29.46
CA THR A 609 7.31 68.99 -28.12
C THR A 609 7.65 67.55 -27.76
N THR A 610 8.10 67.31 -26.52
CA THR A 610 8.28 65.96 -25.98
C THR A 610 6.92 65.24 -25.94
N THR A 611 6.84 64.06 -26.57
CA THR A 611 5.65 63.20 -26.54
C THR A 611 5.92 61.97 -25.68
N THR A 612 5.15 61.84 -24.61
CA THR A 612 5.15 60.67 -23.72
C THR A 612 4.11 59.66 -24.23
N GLY A 613 4.55 58.45 -24.54
CA GLY A 613 3.66 57.35 -24.91
C GLY A 613 2.78 56.88 -23.74
N SER A 614 1.73 56.12 -24.05
CA SER A 614 0.96 55.41 -23.02
C SER A 614 1.86 54.39 -22.30
N TRP A 615 1.59 54.15 -21.02
CA TRP A 615 2.16 53.01 -20.29
C TRP A 615 1.78 51.69 -20.97
N GLY A 616 2.77 50.82 -21.18
CA GLY A 616 2.52 49.42 -21.53
C GLY A 616 1.81 48.66 -20.41
N SER A 617 1.29 47.49 -20.74
CA SER A 617 0.77 46.54 -19.74
C SER A 617 1.87 46.08 -18.79
N CYS A 618 1.56 45.91 -17.51
CA CYS A 618 2.48 45.33 -16.53
C CYS A 618 2.84 43.89 -16.91
N GLY A 619 4.13 43.59 -17.03
CA GLY A 619 4.64 42.27 -17.41
C GLY A 619 4.80 41.35 -16.21
N TYR A 620 3.70 40.89 -15.62
CA TYR A 620 3.75 39.88 -14.56
C TYR A 620 4.23 38.54 -15.16
N SER A 621 5.22 37.90 -14.54
CA SER A 621 5.83 36.65 -15.02
C SER A 621 5.04 35.41 -14.61
N SER A 622 4.28 35.49 -13.51
CA SER A 622 3.34 34.47 -13.04
C SER A 622 1.97 35.04 -12.67
N THR A 623 1.01 34.16 -12.41
CA THR A 623 -0.32 34.55 -11.91
C THR A 623 -0.26 35.24 -10.54
N CYS A 624 0.73 34.90 -9.69
CA CYS A 624 0.80 35.38 -8.31
C CYS A 624 1.67 36.62 -8.09
N ASP A 625 2.52 37.01 -9.04
CA ASP A 625 3.46 38.12 -8.85
C ASP A 625 2.71 39.39 -8.43
N GLU A 626 2.98 39.90 -7.23
CA GLU A 626 2.36 41.13 -6.72
C GLU A 626 3.05 42.38 -7.28
N GLU A 627 4.31 42.25 -7.70
CA GLU A 627 5.15 43.31 -8.25
C GLU A 627 5.53 43.03 -9.71
N SER A 628 5.58 44.08 -10.53
CA SER A 628 6.13 44.06 -11.89
C SER A 628 6.56 45.46 -12.30
N SER A 629 7.22 45.61 -13.46
CA SER A 629 7.46 46.91 -14.07
C SER A 629 6.72 47.03 -15.40
N ARG A 630 6.24 48.25 -15.68
CA ARG A 630 5.76 48.66 -17.01
C ARG A 630 6.64 49.79 -17.53
N SER A 631 6.79 49.84 -18.84
CA SER A 631 7.55 50.90 -19.51
C SER A 631 6.68 51.74 -20.44
N ARG A 632 7.14 52.95 -20.72
CA ARG A 632 6.65 53.81 -21.81
C ARG A 632 7.81 54.53 -22.47
N THR A 633 7.65 54.83 -23.75
CA THR A 633 8.62 55.62 -24.51
C THR A 633 8.37 57.10 -24.29
N ILE A 634 9.39 57.84 -23.84
CA ILE A 634 9.44 59.30 -23.94
C ILE A 634 10.17 59.62 -25.24
N THR A 635 9.53 60.34 -26.16
CA THR A 635 10.19 60.83 -27.38
C THR A 635 10.45 62.32 -27.27
N GLU A 636 11.70 62.71 -27.17
CA GLU A 636 12.18 64.09 -27.29
C GLU A 636 12.65 64.36 -28.73
N ARG A 637 12.59 65.61 -29.17
CA ARG A 637 13.00 65.99 -30.53
C ARG A 637 14.06 67.07 -30.48
N ILE A 638 15.26 66.75 -30.96
CA ILE A 638 16.45 67.59 -30.87
C ILE A 638 17.08 67.70 -32.26
N CYS A 639 17.58 68.88 -32.59
CA CYS A 639 18.36 69.10 -33.81
C CYS A 639 19.66 68.28 -33.77
N SER A 640 19.91 67.56 -34.86
CA SER A 640 21.14 66.83 -35.13
C SER A 640 21.40 66.86 -36.64
N ALA A 641 22.59 67.34 -37.05
CA ALA A 641 23.02 67.43 -38.45
C ALA A 641 21.98 68.09 -39.37
N GLY A 642 21.52 69.29 -39.01
CA GLY A 642 20.59 70.10 -39.80
C GLY A 642 19.15 69.60 -39.84
N THR A 643 18.79 68.56 -39.06
CA THR A 643 17.46 67.96 -39.08
C THR A 643 16.90 67.74 -37.67
N CYS A 644 15.56 67.81 -37.54
CA CYS A 644 14.89 67.61 -36.25
C CYS A 644 14.71 66.11 -35.98
N GLN A 645 15.68 65.48 -35.33
CA GLN A 645 15.69 64.05 -35.07
C GLN A 645 14.89 63.70 -33.82
N ALA A 646 14.41 62.45 -33.75
CA ALA A 646 13.69 61.91 -32.61
C ALA A 646 14.64 61.06 -31.77
N PHE A 647 14.76 61.37 -30.49
CA PHE A 647 15.47 60.58 -29.51
C PHE A 647 14.44 59.98 -28.56
N SER A 648 14.50 58.68 -28.35
CA SER A 648 13.51 57.94 -27.57
C SER A 648 14.16 57.31 -26.34
N ASP A 649 13.80 57.79 -25.17
CA ASP A 649 14.15 57.19 -23.88
C ASP A 649 13.01 56.30 -23.35
N THR A 650 13.36 55.40 -22.43
CA THR A 650 12.40 54.48 -21.80
C THR A 650 12.22 54.85 -20.33
N GLU A 651 11.01 55.24 -19.96
CA GLU A 651 10.61 55.46 -18.57
C GLU A 651 9.98 54.17 -18.04
N THR A 652 10.46 53.67 -16.90
CA THR A 652 9.91 52.51 -16.19
C THR A 652 9.20 52.96 -14.91
N ALA A 653 8.05 52.35 -14.62
CA ALA A 653 7.36 52.52 -13.35
C ALA A 653 6.88 51.17 -12.82
N ASP A 654 6.80 51.10 -11.50
CA ASP A 654 6.38 49.91 -10.79
C ASP A 654 4.87 49.67 -10.94
N CYS A 655 4.50 48.39 -10.86
CA CYS A 655 3.14 47.89 -10.88
C CYS A 655 2.93 47.03 -9.64
N GLU A 656 1.96 47.40 -8.80
CA GLU A 656 1.52 46.63 -7.66
C GLU A 656 0.12 46.05 -7.94
N ARG A 657 -0.10 44.78 -7.57
CA ARG A 657 -1.42 44.16 -7.47
C ARG A 657 -1.48 43.21 -6.28
N ASN A 658 -2.67 43.03 -5.71
CA ASN A 658 -2.94 41.98 -4.74
C ASN A 658 -3.49 40.76 -5.48
N THR A 659 -2.91 39.57 -5.26
CA THR A 659 -3.32 38.29 -5.87
C THR A 659 -3.82 37.27 -4.83
N GLU A 660 -3.90 37.64 -3.55
CA GLU A 660 -4.22 36.73 -2.44
C GLU A 660 -5.56 36.00 -2.67
N GLY A 661 -5.50 34.68 -2.82
CA GLY A 661 -6.66 33.82 -3.12
C GLY A 661 -6.92 33.54 -4.61
N ASP A 662 -6.23 34.19 -5.55
CA ASP A 662 -6.37 33.89 -6.98
C ASP A 662 -5.85 32.48 -7.31
N SER A 663 -6.52 31.80 -8.25
CA SER A 663 -6.13 30.44 -8.68
C SER A 663 -4.89 30.49 -9.57
N CYS A 664 -3.82 29.83 -9.15
CA CYS A 664 -2.51 29.87 -9.79
C CYS A 664 -2.11 28.55 -10.49
N GLY A 665 -3.02 27.59 -10.56
CA GLY A 665 -2.83 26.34 -11.27
C GLY A 665 -4.13 25.54 -11.36
N THR A 666 -4.10 24.43 -12.08
CA THR A 666 -5.26 23.54 -12.18
C THR A 666 -5.46 22.76 -10.89
N THR A 667 -6.70 22.76 -10.38
CA THR A 667 -7.11 21.86 -9.29
C THR A 667 -6.85 20.41 -9.73
N THR A 668 -5.97 19.73 -9.00
CA THR A 668 -5.57 18.36 -9.33
C THR A 668 -6.30 17.40 -8.39
N THR A 669 -7.23 16.62 -8.93
CA THR A 669 -7.93 15.58 -8.17
C THR A 669 -7.19 14.26 -8.29
N GLY A 670 -6.80 13.68 -7.17
CA GLY A 670 -6.28 12.31 -7.11
C GLY A 670 -7.36 11.28 -7.48
N SER A 671 -6.93 10.04 -7.71
CA SER A 671 -7.84 8.90 -7.81
C SER A 671 -8.66 8.75 -6.53
N TRP A 672 -9.90 8.28 -6.66
CA TRP A 672 -10.68 7.81 -5.52
C TRP A 672 -9.97 6.61 -4.87
N SER A 673 -9.99 6.56 -3.54
CA SER A 673 -9.62 5.37 -2.78
C SER A 673 -10.53 4.20 -3.15
N SER A 674 -10.08 2.98 -2.84
CA SER A 674 -11.00 1.83 -2.77
C SER A 674 -12.20 2.19 -1.89
N CYS A 675 -13.40 1.84 -2.34
CA CYS A 675 -14.63 2.06 -1.57
C CYS A 675 -14.60 1.24 -0.29
N GLY A 676 -14.79 1.88 0.87
CA GLY A 676 -14.67 1.29 2.20
C GLY A 676 -15.72 1.82 3.18
N GLY A 677 -15.51 1.61 4.48
CA GLY A 677 -16.45 2.03 5.51
C GLY A 677 -17.74 1.20 5.60
N TYR A 678 -17.75 -0.02 5.04
CA TYR A 678 -18.86 -0.97 5.20
C TYR A 678 -18.92 -1.47 6.64
N SER A 679 -20.10 -1.44 7.24
CA SER A 679 -20.38 -1.98 8.58
C SER A 679 -20.68 -3.48 8.59
N SER A 680 -21.11 -4.04 7.45
CA SER A 680 -21.38 -5.47 7.27
C SER A 680 -20.87 -6.05 5.94
N SER A 681 -20.92 -7.37 5.80
CA SER A 681 -20.64 -8.08 4.55
C SER A 681 -21.68 -7.86 3.46
N CYS A 682 -22.90 -7.40 3.80
CA CYS A 682 -23.99 -7.15 2.86
C CYS A 682 -24.20 -5.68 2.50
N ASP A 683 -23.48 -4.74 3.12
CA ASP A 683 -23.71 -3.31 2.84
C ASP A 683 -23.37 -2.99 1.38
N GLU A 684 -24.35 -2.48 0.64
CA GLU A 684 -24.18 -2.08 -0.78
C GLU A 684 -23.73 -0.62 -0.94
N SER A 685 -23.67 0.15 0.15
CA SER A 685 -23.19 1.54 0.21
C SER A 685 -21.97 1.68 1.11
N GLY A 686 -21.02 2.51 0.69
CA GLY A 686 -19.79 2.83 1.40
C GLY A 686 -19.29 4.23 1.03
N LYS A 687 -18.10 4.56 1.53
CA LYS A 687 -17.43 5.85 1.32
C LYS A 687 -16.10 5.67 0.61
N GLN A 688 -15.77 6.62 -0.25
CA GLN A 688 -14.47 6.74 -0.91
C GLN A 688 -13.98 8.18 -0.79
N TRP A 689 -12.67 8.33 -0.69
CA TRP A 689 -12.02 9.62 -0.49
C TRP A 689 -10.98 9.88 -1.58
N ARG A 690 -10.82 11.13 -1.99
CA ARG A 690 -9.71 11.56 -2.85
C ARG A 690 -9.11 12.86 -2.35
N ASN A 691 -7.82 13.05 -2.63
CA ASN A 691 -7.15 14.31 -2.38
C ASN A 691 -7.44 15.29 -3.52
N VAL A 692 -7.95 16.47 -3.18
CA VAL A 692 -8.15 17.60 -4.09
C VAL A 692 -7.11 18.65 -3.77
N THR A 693 -6.13 18.81 -4.66
CA THR A 693 -5.09 19.83 -4.50
C THR A 693 -5.46 21.06 -5.30
N THR A 694 -5.94 22.09 -4.61
CA THR A 694 -6.10 23.45 -5.16
C THR A 694 -4.77 24.18 -5.10
N ARG A 695 -4.55 25.15 -6.00
CA ARG A 695 -3.36 26.00 -5.99
C ARG A 695 -3.80 27.46 -6.02
N THR A 696 -3.48 28.21 -4.97
CA THR A 696 -3.88 29.60 -4.79
C THR A 696 -2.68 30.47 -4.44
N CYS A 697 -2.66 31.69 -4.95
CA CYS A 697 -1.66 32.68 -4.58
C CYS A 697 -1.81 33.08 -3.11
N SER A 698 -0.69 33.13 -2.40
CA SER A 698 -0.58 33.71 -1.05
C SER A 698 0.82 34.32 -0.89
N SER A 699 0.90 35.58 -0.47
CA SER A 699 2.17 36.34 -0.35
C SER A 699 3.08 36.23 -1.60
N GLY A 700 2.55 36.59 -2.76
CA GLY A 700 3.25 36.58 -4.05
C GLY A 700 3.63 35.19 -4.61
N SER A 701 3.29 34.10 -3.92
CA SER A 701 3.72 32.74 -4.27
C SER A 701 2.55 31.78 -4.50
N CYS A 702 2.68 30.87 -5.46
CA CYS A 702 1.66 29.86 -5.76
C CYS A 702 1.72 28.69 -4.77
N GLY A 703 1.01 28.80 -3.65
CA GLY A 703 0.84 27.73 -2.67
C GLY A 703 -0.09 26.63 -3.17
N SER A 704 0.13 25.39 -2.73
CA SER A 704 -0.81 24.28 -2.94
C SER A 704 -1.43 23.84 -1.63
N SER A 705 -2.75 23.85 -1.57
CA SER A 705 -3.57 23.37 -0.46
C SER A 705 -4.27 22.08 -0.87
N THR A 706 -4.08 21.01 -0.10
CA THR A 706 -4.73 19.72 -0.35
C THR A 706 -5.84 19.52 0.68
N SER A 707 -7.07 19.36 0.20
CA SER A 707 -8.22 18.92 0.99
C SER A 707 -8.65 17.52 0.59
N THR A 708 -9.45 16.86 1.43
CA THR A 708 -10.02 15.55 1.14
C THR A 708 -11.48 15.73 0.71
N GLU A 709 -11.84 15.20 -0.46
CA GLU A 709 -13.22 15.12 -0.93
C GLU A 709 -13.76 13.72 -0.66
N GLU A 710 -14.96 13.64 -0.10
CA GLU A 710 -15.68 12.39 0.17
C GLU A 710 -16.82 12.22 -0.84
N ALA A 711 -17.00 11.01 -1.36
CA ALA A 711 -18.17 10.63 -2.12
C ALA A 711 -18.74 9.29 -1.66
N ASP A 712 -20.05 9.14 -1.83
CA ASP A 712 -20.71 7.85 -1.71
C ASP A 712 -20.28 6.94 -2.87
N CYS A 713 -20.13 5.66 -2.57
CA CYS A 713 -19.85 4.62 -3.54
C CYS A 713 -20.67 3.37 -3.22
N SER A 714 -20.95 2.57 -4.24
CA SER A 714 -21.73 1.35 -4.09
C SER A 714 -21.00 0.12 -4.62
N ARG A 715 -21.33 -1.03 -4.04
CA ARG A 715 -20.90 -2.36 -4.49
C ARG A 715 -22.12 -3.27 -4.57
N SER A 716 -22.12 -4.22 -5.50
CA SER A 716 -23.09 -5.33 -5.44
C SER A 716 -22.55 -6.38 -4.48
N THR A 717 -23.31 -6.69 -3.43
CA THR A 717 -23.05 -7.83 -2.54
C THR A 717 -23.91 -9.04 -2.88
N SER A 718 -24.76 -8.96 -3.90
CA SER A 718 -25.73 -9.99 -4.25
C SER A 718 -25.08 -11.35 -4.48
N GLY A 719 -25.45 -12.35 -3.66
CA GLY A 719 -24.89 -13.70 -3.68
C GLY A 719 -23.72 -13.94 -2.71
N ASN A 720 -23.18 -12.92 -2.04
CA ASN A 720 -22.16 -13.11 -1.00
C ASN A 720 -22.76 -13.81 0.23
N VAL A 721 -22.01 -14.76 0.80
CA VAL A 721 -22.41 -15.47 2.02
C VAL A 721 -22.27 -14.55 3.23
N CYS A 722 -23.33 -14.45 4.02
CA CYS A 722 -23.42 -13.53 5.16
C CYS A 722 -23.80 -14.22 6.48
N GLY A 723 -24.18 -15.50 6.45
CA GLY A 723 -24.47 -16.28 7.64
C GLY A 723 -24.90 -17.70 7.31
N THR A 724 -25.03 -18.53 8.34
CA THR A 724 -25.46 -19.94 8.23
C THR A 724 -26.58 -20.21 9.20
N GLN A 725 -27.70 -20.75 8.71
CA GLN A 725 -28.77 -21.30 9.53
C GLN A 725 -28.71 -22.83 9.48
N GLU A 726 -28.85 -23.49 10.63
CA GLU A 726 -28.84 -24.95 10.72
C GLU A 726 -30.18 -25.45 11.25
N SER A 727 -30.79 -26.44 10.59
CA SER A 727 -31.95 -27.13 11.15
C SER A 727 -31.55 -28.10 12.26
N ALA A 728 -32.52 -28.53 13.06
CA ALA A 728 -32.36 -29.74 13.86
C ALA A 728 -32.00 -30.94 12.97
N TRP A 729 -31.26 -31.89 13.55
CA TRP A 729 -30.95 -33.16 12.89
C TRP A 729 -32.20 -34.03 12.73
N SER A 730 -32.26 -34.78 11.62
CA SER A 730 -33.25 -35.84 11.44
C SER A 730 -33.10 -36.93 12.51
N ALA A 731 -34.14 -37.73 12.68
CA ALA A 731 -33.98 -39.01 13.37
C ALA A 731 -32.88 -39.85 12.69
N CYS A 732 -32.17 -40.66 13.48
CA CYS A 732 -31.16 -41.58 12.98
C CYS A 732 -31.82 -42.71 12.19
N GLY A 733 -31.32 -43.02 11.00
CA GLY A 733 -31.90 -44.02 10.10
C GLY A 733 -30.89 -44.65 9.15
N GLY A 734 -31.36 -45.45 8.19
CA GLY A 734 -30.49 -46.13 7.22
C GLY A 734 -29.89 -47.46 7.69
N PHE A 735 -30.33 -47.98 8.85
CA PHE A 735 -30.02 -49.33 9.31
C PHE A 735 -30.50 -50.39 8.29
N SER A 736 -29.68 -51.40 7.99
CA SER A 736 -29.95 -52.44 7.00
C SER A 736 -30.59 -53.71 7.60
N GLY A 737 -30.41 -53.94 8.91
CA GLY A 737 -31.00 -55.05 9.68
C GLY A 737 -31.23 -54.71 11.15
N THR A 738 -31.85 -55.64 11.89
CA THR A 738 -32.30 -55.41 13.29
C THR A 738 -31.14 -55.12 14.25
N CYS A 739 -30.00 -55.77 14.08
CA CYS A 739 -28.84 -55.64 14.98
C CYS A 739 -27.90 -54.48 14.64
N ASP A 740 -28.13 -53.75 13.55
CA ASP A 740 -27.24 -52.69 13.07
C ASP A 740 -27.20 -51.51 14.05
N ARG A 741 -25.99 -51.24 14.57
CA ARG A 741 -25.73 -50.15 15.51
C ARG A 741 -25.54 -48.79 14.83
N TRP A 742 -25.09 -48.77 13.57
CA TRP A 742 -24.68 -47.57 12.85
C TRP A 742 -25.73 -47.19 11.79
N GLY A 743 -26.15 -45.92 11.85
CA GLY A 743 -27.00 -45.28 10.85
C GLY A 743 -26.46 -43.91 10.48
N SER A 744 -27.21 -43.18 9.67
CA SER A 744 -26.92 -41.80 9.32
C SER A 744 -28.10 -40.89 9.67
N ARG A 745 -27.79 -39.66 10.07
CA ARG A 745 -28.75 -38.57 10.23
C ARG A 745 -28.32 -37.37 9.42
N SER A 746 -29.27 -36.55 9.00
CA SER A 746 -29.01 -35.40 8.16
C SER A 746 -29.72 -34.15 8.67
N ARG A 747 -29.14 -32.98 8.41
CA ARG A 747 -29.77 -31.69 8.65
C ARG A 747 -29.62 -30.78 7.44
N THR A 748 -30.56 -29.88 7.30
CA THR A 748 -30.51 -28.81 6.30
C THR A 748 -29.61 -27.71 6.83
N MET A 749 -28.61 -27.33 6.05
CA MET A 749 -27.77 -26.18 6.30
C MET A 749 -28.03 -25.16 5.19
N THR A 750 -28.41 -23.95 5.60
CA THR A 750 -28.83 -22.88 4.69
C THR A 750 -27.78 -21.77 4.77
N LEU A 751 -27.02 -21.63 3.68
CA LEU A 751 -26.11 -20.51 3.47
C LEU A 751 -26.95 -19.29 3.08
N LEU A 752 -27.03 -18.31 3.99
CA LEU A 752 -27.74 -17.06 3.74
C LEU A 752 -26.89 -16.20 2.80
N ALA A 753 -27.49 -15.77 1.70
CA ALA A 753 -26.89 -14.84 0.75
C ALA A 753 -27.40 -13.41 0.99
N CYS A 754 -26.54 -12.42 0.77
CA CYS A 754 -26.95 -11.02 0.71
C CYS A 754 -27.87 -10.80 -0.51
N GLY A 755 -28.94 -10.02 -0.33
CA GLY A 755 -29.77 -9.50 -1.41
C GLY A 755 -30.54 -8.27 -0.94
N GLY A 756 -30.58 -7.22 -1.77
CA GLY A 756 -31.18 -5.94 -1.39
C GLY A 756 -30.51 -5.27 -0.18
N GLY A 757 -29.18 -5.38 -0.07
CA GLY A 757 -28.41 -4.83 1.05
C GLY A 757 -28.64 -5.49 2.42
N SER A 758 -29.29 -6.67 2.50
CA SER A 758 -29.56 -7.37 3.76
C SER A 758 -29.26 -8.87 3.67
N CYS A 759 -28.85 -9.46 4.80
CA CYS A 759 -28.52 -10.88 4.87
C CYS A 759 -29.80 -11.74 4.85
N GLY A 760 -29.87 -12.72 3.93
CA GLY A 760 -31.05 -13.56 3.73
C GLY A 760 -32.05 -13.03 2.70
N GLY A 761 -31.75 -11.93 2.02
CA GLY A 761 -32.56 -11.39 0.91
C GLY A 761 -32.22 -11.95 -0.48
N GLY A 762 -31.14 -12.73 -0.60
CA GLY A 762 -30.74 -13.40 -1.86
C GLY A 762 -31.08 -14.89 -1.87
N ASP A 763 -30.92 -15.53 -3.03
CA ASP A 763 -31.13 -16.97 -3.19
C ASP A 763 -30.23 -17.78 -2.24
N ALA A 764 -30.83 -18.44 -1.26
CA ALA A 764 -30.11 -19.19 -0.25
C ALA A 764 -29.60 -20.53 -0.81
N LEU A 765 -28.32 -20.82 -0.60
CA LEU A 765 -27.75 -22.12 -0.97
C LEU A 765 -28.06 -23.14 0.11
N ILE A 766 -28.90 -24.11 -0.22
CA ILE A 766 -29.33 -25.18 0.68
C ILE A 766 -28.49 -26.43 0.40
N TYR A 767 -27.85 -26.96 1.43
CA TYR A 767 -27.09 -28.21 1.36
C TYR A 767 -27.40 -29.09 2.56
N THR A 768 -27.35 -30.40 2.33
CA THR A 768 -27.60 -31.41 3.36
C THR A 768 -26.28 -31.80 3.99
N LYS A 769 -26.13 -31.55 5.30
CA LYS A 769 -25.03 -32.13 6.08
C LYS A 769 -25.50 -33.48 6.61
N THR A 770 -24.71 -34.52 6.41
CA THR A 770 -24.96 -35.88 6.93
C THR A 770 -23.85 -36.25 7.90
N GLU A 771 -24.20 -36.92 8.99
CA GLU A 771 -23.25 -37.50 9.94
C GLU A 771 -23.73 -38.88 10.40
N ASP A 772 -22.78 -39.69 10.85
CA ASP A 772 -23.06 -41.02 11.40
C ASP A 772 -23.71 -40.88 12.79
N CYS A 773 -24.56 -41.84 13.13
CA CYS A 773 -25.25 -41.88 14.42
C CYS A 773 -25.47 -43.32 14.88
N GLU A 774 -25.41 -43.52 16.20
CA GLU A 774 -25.49 -44.84 16.81
C GLU A 774 -26.85 -45.11 17.46
N ARG A 775 -27.23 -46.39 17.51
CA ARG A 775 -28.27 -46.93 18.38
C ARG A 775 -27.74 -48.14 19.14
N ASP A 776 -28.25 -48.36 20.35
CA ASP A 776 -28.08 -49.65 21.01
C ASP A 776 -29.12 -50.65 20.47
N THR A 777 -28.65 -51.86 20.18
CA THR A 777 -29.43 -53.02 19.72
C THR A 777 -29.24 -54.22 20.64
N THR A 778 -28.43 -54.09 21.70
CA THR A 778 -28.03 -55.21 22.56
C THR A 778 -29.24 -55.84 23.25
N GLY A 779 -29.54 -57.11 22.93
CA GLY A 779 -30.70 -57.83 23.44
C GLY A 779 -31.98 -57.73 22.59
N ASP A 780 -31.98 -56.98 21.47
CA ASP A 780 -33.09 -57.01 20.51
C ASP A 780 -33.25 -58.41 19.90
N TRP A 781 -34.49 -58.87 19.73
CA TRP A 781 -34.80 -60.16 19.12
C TRP A 781 -34.47 -60.18 17.63
N CYS A 782 -33.77 -61.23 17.20
CA CYS A 782 -33.37 -61.43 15.81
C CYS A 782 -33.60 -62.89 15.39
N ASN A 783 -33.06 -63.30 14.24
CA ASN A 783 -33.08 -64.68 13.76
C ASN A 783 -31.76 -64.92 13.02
N ASP A 784 -30.93 -65.84 13.50
CA ASP A 784 -29.61 -66.11 12.92
C ASP A 784 -29.66 -67.09 11.70
N GLY A 785 -30.85 -67.59 11.37
CA GLY A 785 -31.10 -68.54 10.29
C GLY A 785 -30.85 -70.01 10.66
N ASN A 786 -30.43 -70.31 11.88
CA ASN A 786 -30.08 -71.66 12.32
C ASN A 786 -31.25 -72.34 13.09
N ALA A 787 -31.89 -73.32 12.45
CA ALA A 787 -33.02 -74.04 13.06
C ALA A 787 -32.66 -74.95 14.27
N CYS A 788 -31.39 -75.00 14.69
CA CYS A 788 -30.93 -75.72 15.88
C CYS A 788 -30.50 -74.77 17.04
N THR A 789 -30.72 -73.45 16.92
CA THR A 789 -30.58 -72.47 18.02
C THR A 789 -31.96 -71.99 18.51
N THR A 790 -32.00 -71.49 19.75
CA THR A 790 -33.20 -70.85 20.32
C THR A 790 -32.84 -69.62 21.15
N GLY A 791 -33.67 -68.58 21.07
CA GLY A 791 -33.52 -67.35 21.85
C GLY A 791 -32.56 -66.33 21.22
N ASP A 792 -32.53 -66.26 19.89
CA ASP A 792 -31.57 -65.44 19.16
C ASP A 792 -31.75 -63.95 19.45
N THR A 793 -30.68 -63.31 19.93
CA THR A 793 -30.66 -61.88 20.24
C THR A 793 -29.40 -61.23 19.68
N CYS A 794 -29.47 -59.92 19.45
CA CYS A 794 -28.34 -59.12 19.01
C CYS A 794 -27.31 -58.96 20.14
N ASP A 795 -26.07 -59.33 19.89
CA ASP A 795 -24.96 -59.16 20.83
C ASP A 795 -24.38 -57.72 20.82
N SER A 796 -23.45 -57.45 21.73
CA SER A 796 -22.78 -56.15 21.82
C SER A 796 -21.92 -55.81 20.60
N GLY A 797 -21.56 -56.79 19.76
CA GLY A 797 -20.87 -56.63 18.48
C GLY A 797 -21.81 -56.38 17.30
N GLY A 798 -23.13 -56.38 17.49
CA GLY A 798 -24.13 -56.22 16.43
C GLY A 798 -24.40 -57.50 15.62
N SER A 799 -23.98 -58.67 16.11
CA SER A 799 -24.29 -59.96 15.47
C SER A 799 -25.50 -60.64 16.12
N CYS A 800 -26.29 -61.36 15.33
CA CYS A 800 -27.38 -62.17 15.84
C CYS A 800 -26.89 -63.57 16.22
N SER A 801 -27.18 -64.05 17.44
CA SER A 801 -26.88 -65.44 17.82
C SER A 801 -27.82 -65.98 18.91
N GLY A 802 -28.11 -67.28 18.85
CA GLY A 802 -28.93 -68.00 19.84
C GLY A 802 -28.21 -69.15 20.56
N THR A 803 -28.90 -69.77 21.54
CA THR A 803 -28.35 -70.89 22.33
C THR A 803 -28.61 -72.22 21.63
N GLN A 804 -27.59 -73.10 21.53
CA GLN A 804 -27.72 -74.37 20.81
C GLN A 804 -28.64 -75.39 21.53
N MET A 805 -29.55 -76.01 20.77
CA MET A 805 -30.47 -77.05 21.26
C MET A 805 -29.74 -78.36 21.61
N SER A 806 -30.00 -78.90 22.80
CA SER A 806 -29.38 -80.15 23.31
C SER A 806 -30.28 -81.37 23.10
N CYS A 807 -29.82 -82.39 22.37
CA CYS A 807 -30.55 -83.65 22.20
C CYS A 807 -30.35 -84.63 23.37
N PRO A 808 -31.39 -85.38 23.78
CA PRO A 808 -31.23 -86.50 24.72
C PRO A 808 -30.25 -87.56 24.20
N GLY A 809 -29.42 -88.11 25.09
CA GLY A 809 -28.46 -89.17 24.74
C GLY A 809 -27.17 -88.69 24.05
N GLY A 810 -26.96 -87.38 23.89
CA GLY A 810 -25.70 -86.81 23.37
C GLY A 810 -25.58 -86.77 21.84
N GLY A 811 -26.68 -86.95 21.11
CA GLY A 811 -26.72 -86.74 19.66
C GLY A 811 -26.60 -85.26 19.27
N THR A 812 -26.20 -84.99 18.03
CA THR A 812 -26.18 -83.65 17.45
C THR A 812 -27.50 -83.34 16.72
N CYS A 813 -28.07 -82.15 16.96
CA CYS A 813 -29.22 -81.65 16.19
C CYS A 813 -28.84 -81.49 14.72
N SER A 814 -29.69 -81.96 13.80
CA SER A 814 -29.56 -81.72 12.37
C SER A 814 -30.94 -81.45 11.78
N ASN A 815 -31.11 -80.30 11.12
CA ASN A 815 -32.40 -79.78 10.65
C ASN A 815 -33.54 -79.83 11.70
N GLY A 816 -33.22 -79.61 12.98
CA GLY A 816 -34.21 -79.51 14.08
C GLY A 816 -34.72 -80.82 14.67
N VAL A 817 -34.06 -81.98 14.43
CA VAL A 817 -34.54 -83.31 14.89
C VAL A 817 -33.42 -84.16 15.53
N CYS A 818 -33.77 -85.02 16.51
CA CYS A 818 -32.89 -85.95 17.25
C CYS A 818 -33.34 -87.44 17.09
N PRO A 819 -32.43 -88.44 17.09
CA PRO A 819 -32.75 -89.88 16.89
C PRO A 819 -33.13 -90.69 18.18
N ALA A 820 -33.60 -91.94 18.02
CA ALA A 820 -34.23 -92.77 19.08
C ALA A 820 -33.47 -94.08 19.46
N VAL A 821 -33.84 -94.74 20.58
CA VAL A 821 -33.11 -95.87 21.21
C VAL A 821 -34.04 -97.06 21.58
N CYS A 822 -33.60 -98.31 21.30
CA CYS A 822 -34.32 -99.55 21.64
C CYS A 822 -34.04 -100.04 23.08
N ASN A 823 -35.07 -100.49 23.82
CA ASN A 823 -34.95 -100.86 25.26
C ASN A 823 -35.65 -102.19 25.66
N GLY A 824 -36.05 -103.05 24.71
CA GLY A 824 -36.71 -104.33 25.02
C GLY A 824 -35.74 -105.46 25.38
N PRO A 825 -35.99 -106.27 26.44
CA PRO A 825 -35.13 -107.40 26.77
C PRO A 825 -35.24 -108.51 25.70
N GLY A 826 -34.11 -108.87 25.09
CA GLY A 826 -34.06 -109.80 23.96
C GLY A 826 -34.26 -109.16 22.58
N GLU A 827 -34.28 -107.83 22.52
CA GLU A 827 -34.29 -107.06 21.27
C GLU A 827 -32.91 -106.43 21.00
N ALA A 828 -32.54 -106.34 19.72
CA ALA A 828 -31.36 -105.61 19.26
C ALA A 828 -31.70 -104.78 18.01
N MET A 829 -30.92 -103.73 17.73
CA MET A 829 -31.02 -103.02 16.46
C MET A 829 -30.45 -103.89 15.33
N CYS A 830 -31.33 -104.38 14.46
CA CYS A 830 -30.94 -104.97 13.18
C CYS A 830 -31.39 -104.00 12.08
N ASN A 831 -30.45 -103.33 11.39
CA ASN A 831 -30.73 -102.33 10.33
C ASN A 831 -31.70 -101.21 10.78
N ASP A 832 -31.32 -100.46 11.81
CA ASP A 832 -32.06 -99.32 12.37
C ASP A 832 -33.49 -99.62 12.89
N VAL A 833 -33.85 -100.90 13.04
CA VAL A 833 -35.13 -101.35 13.62
C VAL A 833 -34.90 -102.31 14.79
N CYS A 834 -35.57 -102.06 15.91
CA CYS A 834 -35.57 -102.97 17.07
C CYS A 834 -36.19 -104.32 16.68
N THR A 835 -35.44 -105.42 16.79
CA THR A 835 -35.87 -106.75 16.37
C THR A 835 -35.67 -107.78 17.49
N ASN A 836 -36.70 -108.60 17.76
CA ASN A 836 -36.66 -109.64 18.78
C ASN A 836 -35.93 -110.91 18.31
N LEU A 837 -35.02 -111.43 19.15
CA LEU A 837 -34.10 -112.53 18.84
C LEU A 837 -34.46 -113.87 19.50
N VAL A 838 -35.48 -113.92 20.35
CA VAL A 838 -35.72 -115.06 21.27
C VAL A 838 -36.64 -116.14 20.68
N ASN A 839 -37.51 -115.74 19.76
CA ASN A 839 -38.60 -116.55 19.20
C ASN A 839 -38.83 -116.30 17.69
N ASN A 840 -37.85 -115.68 17.01
CA ASN A 840 -37.89 -115.40 15.58
C ASN A 840 -37.01 -116.41 14.82
N ASN A 841 -37.63 -117.34 14.08
CA ASN A 841 -36.91 -118.36 13.32
C ASN A 841 -35.94 -117.83 12.25
N ASN A 842 -35.95 -116.52 11.92
CA ASN A 842 -35.00 -115.90 11.00
C ASN A 842 -33.86 -115.11 11.69
N ASN A 843 -33.94 -114.91 13.01
CA ASN A 843 -32.96 -114.15 13.81
C ASN A 843 -32.72 -114.81 15.18
N CYS A 844 -32.73 -116.14 15.24
CA CYS A 844 -32.70 -116.89 16.50
C CYS A 844 -31.33 -116.75 17.19
N GLY A 845 -31.27 -116.07 18.33
CA GLY A 845 -30.01 -115.80 19.03
C GLY A 845 -29.12 -114.72 18.39
N GLY A 846 -29.51 -114.15 17.25
CA GLY A 846 -28.75 -113.09 16.58
C GLY A 846 -29.33 -112.69 15.23
N CYS A 847 -29.14 -111.42 14.82
CA CYS A 847 -29.61 -110.92 13.52
C CYS A 847 -29.11 -111.82 12.37
N GLY A 848 -30.02 -112.41 11.61
CA GLY A 848 -29.74 -113.25 10.44
C GLY A 848 -29.60 -114.76 10.68
N ILE A 849 -29.60 -115.25 11.93
CA ILE A 849 -29.47 -116.68 12.24
C ILE A 849 -30.82 -117.39 12.02
N ARG A 850 -30.88 -118.33 11.07
CA ARG A 850 -32.13 -119.00 10.66
C ARG A 850 -32.19 -120.46 11.06
N CYS A 851 -33.27 -120.88 11.72
CA CYS A 851 -33.51 -122.28 12.06
C CYS A 851 -34.02 -123.09 10.85
N ALA A 852 -33.60 -124.35 10.73
CA ALA A 852 -33.92 -125.20 9.58
C ALA A 852 -35.35 -125.79 9.70
N VAL A 853 -36.37 -124.95 9.57
CA VAL A 853 -37.80 -125.34 9.67
C VAL A 853 -38.19 -126.54 8.80
N ASN A 854 -37.61 -126.68 7.61
CA ASN A 854 -37.88 -127.81 6.71
C ASN A 854 -37.32 -129.17 7.23
N ALA A 855 -36.38 -129.14 8.17
CA ALA A 855 -35.86 -130.32 8.87
C ALA A 855 -36.59 -130.62 10.20
N GLY A 856 -37.59 -129.79 10.57
CA GLY A 856 -38.35 -129.95 11.82
C GLY A 856 -37.84 -129.13 13.00
N GLU A 857 -37.03 -128.09 12.76
CA GLU A 857 -36.49 -127.19 13.80
C GLU A 857 -37.31 -125.92 14.02
N VAL A 858 -37.36 -125.45 15.26
CA VAL A 858 -37.95 -124.15 15.65
C VAL A 858 -37.07 -123.42 16.66
N CYS A 859 -37.07 -122.09 16.62
CA CYS A 859 -36.37 -121.23 17.56
C CYS A 859 -37.04 -121.28 18.94
N GLN A 860 -36.31 -121.71 19.97
CA GLN A 860 -36.75 -121.63 21.36
C GLN A 860 -35.60 -121.15 22.23
N GLY A 861 -35.76 -119.96 22.84
CA GLY A 861 -34.82 -119.48 23.85
C GLY A 861 -33.42 -119.23 23.30
N THR A 862 -33.33 -118.66 22.10
CA THR A 862 -32.11 -118.38 21.31
C THR A 862 -31.45 -119.55 20.55
N ASP A 863 -31.86 -120.79 20.77
CA ASP A 863 -31.37 -121.96 20.03
C ASP A 863 -32.43 -122.56 19.07
N CYS A 864 -31.96 -123.21 18.00
CA CYS A 864 -32.79 -123.97 17.06
C CYS A 864 -32.92 -125.43 17.51
N VAL A 865 -34.14 -125.93 17.72
CA VAL A 865 -34.37 -127.24 18.36
C VAL A 865 -35.34 -128.11 17.55
N CYS A 866 -35.01 -129.40 17.37
CA CYS A 866 -35.74 -130.36 16.52
C CYS A 866 -36.76 -131.23 17.30
N VAL A 867 -37.95 -131.50 16.73
CA VAL A 867 -39.09 -132.12 17.47
C VAL A 867 -39.79 -133.25 16.69
N GLY A 868 -40.06 -134.44 17.28
CA GLY A 868 -40.97 -135.43 16.69
C GLY A 868 -41.03 -136.86 17.29
N LEU A 869 -42.23 -137.46 17.41
CA LEU A 869 -42.49 -138.87 17.82
C LEU A 869 -43.83 -139.50 17.29
N ARG A 870 -43.69 -140.71 16.69
CA ARG A 870 -44.57 -141.93 16.51
C ARG A 870 -46.12 -141.95 16.64
N SER A 871 -46.79 -142.80 15.83
CA SER A 871 -47.72 -143.87 16.31
C SER A 871 -48.05 -144.98 15.25
N GLU A 872 -48.82 -146.00 15.66
CA GLU A 872 -48.97 -147.41 15.22
C GLU A 872 -49.69 -147.80 13.89
N LYS A 873 -49.42 -149.07 13.49
CA LYS A 873 -50.26 -150.12 12.85
C LYS A 873 -50.21 -150.46 11.33
N ASP A 874 -49.99 -151.78 11.14
CA ASP A 874 -50.35 -152.71 10.05
C ASP A 874 -49.80 -152.55 8.62
N GLY A 875 -48.77 -153.36 8.26
CA GLY A 875 -48.58 -153.84 6.86
C GLY A 875 -47.19 -153.81 6.19
N GLU A 876 -46.26 -154.70 6.62
CA GLU A 876 -45.02 -155.12 5.88
C GLU A 876 -43.89 -154.07 5.63
N PRO A 877 -42.60 -154.47 5.49
CA PRO A 877 -41.51 -153.78 6.21
C PRO A 877 -40.42 -153.11 5.36
N GLY A 878 -39.78 -152.05 5.90
CA GLY A 878 -38.61 -151.45 5.23
C GLY A 878 -37.85 -150.22 5.78
N ALA A 879 -37.81 -149.93 7.10
CA ALA A 879 -36.92 -148.92 7.74
C ALA A 879 -37.06 -147.43 7.30
N LEU A 880 -36.72 -146.38 8.05
CA LEU A 880 -36.44 -146.08 9.48
C LEU A 880 -36.61 -144.54 9.64
N PRO A 881 -37.08 -143.99 10.78
CA PRO A 881 -37.03 -142.54 11.01
C PRO A 881 -35.76 -142.12 11.76
N ARG A 882 -35.17 -140.98 11.40
CA ARG A 882 -34.70 -139.86 12.27
C ARG A 882 -33.74 -138.93 11.54
N CYS A 883 -33.71 -137.67 11.98
CA CYS A 883 -32.73 -136.67 11.58
C CYS A 883 -31.31 -137.19 11.84
N ALA A 884 -30.49 -137.23 10.79
CA ALA A 884 -29.06 -137.50 10.83
C ALA A 884 -28.36 -136.40 10.01
N PRO A 885 -27.25 -135.84 10.50
CA PRO A 885 -26.54 -134.76 9.81
C PRO A 885 -25.48 -135.31 8.85
N ASP A 886 -25.45 -134.77 7.63
CA ASP A 886 -24.28 -134.79 6.72
C ASP A 886 -24.35 -133.49 5.90
N ASN A 887 -23.57 -132.47 6.26
CA ASN A 887 -22.20 -132.16 5.79
C ASN A 887 -22.24 -131.10 4.63
N PRO A 888 -21.20 -130.27 4.42
CA PRO A 888 -21.44 -128.83 4.35
C PRO A 888 -21.01 -128.15 3.04
N LEU A 889 -21.54 -126.95 2.82
CA LEU A 889 -20.86 -125.82 2.16
C LEU A 889 -21.22 -124.52 2.89
#